data_AF-A0A933LKB8-F1
#
_entry.id   AF-A0A933LKB8-F1
#
_cell.length_a   1.000
_cell.length_b   1.000
_cell.length_c   1.000
_cell.angle_alpha   90.00
_cell.angle_beta   90.00
_cell.angle_gamma   90.00
#
_symmetry.space_group_name_H-M   'P 1'
#
loop_
_entity.id
_entity.type
_entity.pdbx_description
1 polymer ?
#
loop_
_entity_poly.entity_id
_entity_poly.type
_entity_poly.pdbx_seq_one_letter_code
_entity_poly.pdbx_strand_id
1 'polypeptide(L)'
;MNPNPLREDVWIPTVCYGCYNACGVRARRVDGVVVDIAGDPDNPSSLGHICAKGKARIMDLYDPDRVLRPLRRRNPTKGVGVDPRWEEISWEEALTLITERLRVPRAKDPRCVVIAHFDLPAAPLVRAWCTAFGTPHSNWSSAGLFCGMGSHTVNMLVNGSYNSEIDFEHCRHAVLVGTQMGFMVDSNAQATTHHMARARQRGMKLTVIDPVCGTAAAKADTWIPIRPGTDAALGLGIVHQLLNVLRVYDAAFLRRRTNAPYLVRPDGHYAREPQGGKPLVWDSADGGAKPFDACPAERMALEGTYRIGDVECRPAFVLLREHVRRYTPELVSEITDVPPQQIVKLAAELARDARIGETITIGGVELPYRPIAVNFKMGAVGHKHGMTTALALHLINIVLGAIDVPGGFLGVNPVGPTWEPEVGPDGMLVAAYHVRSLFGYNAPFPGAPVKPPETLSLQELLPIAVGGRVMYPFTILAGEEFGLDFTPDVLLHCRVNLMMSIVDPVRMGEALKKIPFIVSFVTHLDETAEFADVVLPDAHDMERDDLFPANHPYAFLVPGPGVWYGARRQPVVPPAGASRHWADVLLDLAYRLGIGEELHEACNLLFELKGNLALSAEGRFSVADIAERQVRLRAGEAAPRVGAVNGSSTFRLREKRIEEAYPGPWVKPRLPIYQEHFLTKGQEVKAVLAGRSVRWDLSDYVPLPDWRPSAAHEEGAKEYDLFAVPYKLPFHALGLSAQNPWLADLGDRHPYVFRLLMHCRTAATRGIRDGDEVVVSSRAGSVRGRVRLTEGIHPEVVAIAGISGHWARGMPVARGRGIHFNSLVPLDLEIVDKLSSAFDSKVKVRVTPARDRARRSPRGLARVVGWLLGGGDQT
;
A
#
# COMPACT_ATOMS: atom_id res chain seq x y z
N MET A 1 -22.83 -24.97 -44.49
CA MET A 1 -22.70 -25.66 -43.19
C MET A 1 -21.29 -25.40 -42.67
N ASN A 2 -21.15 -24.91 -41.45
CA ASN A 2 -19.84 -24.66 -40.85
C ASN A 2 -19.18 -26.02 -40.54
N PRO A 3 -17.99 -26.36 -41.08
CA PRO A 3 -17.40 -27.69 -40.96
C PRO A 3 -16.95 -28.08 -39.54
N ASN A 4 -17.05 -27.17 -38.56
CA ASN A 4 -16.82 -27.43 -37.15
C ASN A 4 -18.01 -26.87 -36.33
N PRO A 5 -19.02 -27.68 -35.97
CA PRO A 5 -20.04 -27.22 -35.03
C PRO A 5 -19.40 -27.00 -33.65
N LEU A 6 -19.69 -25.84 -33.04
CA LEU A 6 -19.27 -25.54 -31.67
C LEU A 6 -19.82 -26.62 -30.73
N ARG A 7 -18.95 -27.23 -29.93
CA ARG A 7 -19.32 -28.24 -28.93
C ARG A 7 -19.64 -27.60 -27.58
N GLU A 8 -19.01 -26.47 -27.30
CA GLU A 8 -19.19 -25.68 -26.09
C GLU A 8 -19.04 -24.19 -26.39
N ASP A 9 -19.94 -23.35 -25.84
CA ASP A 9 -19.80 -21.89 -25.76
C ASP A 9 -20.45 -21.43 -24.46
N VAL A 10 -19.64 -21.20 -23.42
CA VAL A 10 -20.10 -20.95 -22.06
C VAL A 10 -19.43 -19.72 -21.46
N TRP A 11 -20.15 -19.00 -20.60
CA TRP A 11 -19.58 -17.94 -19.77
C TRP A 11 -19.42 -18.43 -18.35
N ILE A 12 -18.17 -18.48 -17.88
CA ILE A 12 -17.84 -19.00 -16.55
C ILE A 12 -17.47 -17.81 -15.65
N PRO A 13 -18.20 -17.57 -14.55
CA PRO A 13 -17.85 -16.50 -13.62
C PRO A 13 -16.57 -16.85 -12.84
N THR A 14 -15.70 -15.87 -12.64
CA THR A 14 -14.46 -16.01 -11.87
C THR A 14 -13.97 -14.63 -11.40
N VAL A 15 -12.76 -14.56 -10.85
CA VAL A 15 -12.19 -13.33 -10.28
C VAL A 15 -10.88 -12.99 -10.97
N CYS A 16 -10.84 -11.83 -11.64
CA CYS A 16 -9.67 -11.33 -12.34
C CYS A 16 -8.52 -11.04 -11.38
N TYR A 17 -7.28 -11.28 -11.81
CA TYR A 17 -6.07 -10.96 -11.06
C TYR A 17 -5.01 -10.21 -11.86
N GLY A 18 -5.45 -9.41 -12.85
CA GLY A 18 -4.59 -8.45 -13.53
C GLY A 18 -4.13 -7.27 -12.67
N CYS A 19 -4.68 -7.15 -11.46
CA CYS A 19 -4.18 -6.30 -10.38
C CYS A 19 -4.67 -6.86 -9.04
N TYR A 20 -4.27 -6.24 -7.93
CA TYR A 20 -4.61 -6.69 -6.59
C TYR A 20 -6.08 -6.47 -6.17
N ASN A 21 -6.91 -5.78 -6.97
CA ASN A 21 -8.31 -5.46 -6.62
C ASN A 21 -9.30 -6.63 -6.77
N ALA A 22 -8.92 -7.70 -7.48
CA ALA A 22 -9.73 -8.92 -7.60
C ALA A 22 -11.19 -8.69 -8.04
N CYS A 23 -11.39 -7.95 -9.14
CA CYS A 23 -12.71 -7.68 -9.69
C CYS A 23 -13.38 -8.95 -10.25
N GLY A 24 -14.68 -9.11 -10.04
CA GLY A 24 -15.46 -10.19 -10.64
C GLY A 24 -15.64 -10.03 -12.14
N VAL A 25 -15.44 -11.14 -12.86
CA VAL A 25 -15.52 -11.24 -14.32
C VAL A 25 -16.22 -12.52 -14.75
N ARG A 26 -16.60 -12.59 -16.02
CA ARG A 26 -17.01 -13.83 -16.69
C ARG A 26 -16.06 -14.06 -17.86
N ALA A 27 -15.51 -15.26 -17.97
CA ALA A 27 -14.67 -15.67 -19.08
C ALA A 27 -15.50 -16.53 -20.04
N ARG A 28 -15.50 -16.17 -21.33
CA ARG A 28 -16.14 -16.96 -22.39
C ARG A 28 -15.20 -18.05 -22.83
N ARG A 29 -15.59 -19.31 -22.62
CA ARG A 29 -14.87 -20.49 -23.08
C ARG A 29 -15.62 -21.11 -24.26
N VAL A 30 -14.92 -21.25 -25.37
CA VAL A 30 -15.42 -21.91 -26.58
C VAL A 30 -14.52 -23.11 -26.86
N ASP A 31 -15.10 -24.30 -26.88
CA ASP A 31 -14.40 -25.58 -27.12
C ASP A 31 -13.08 -25.71 -26.31
N GLY A 32 -13.14 -25.40 -25.00
CA GLY A 32 -11.99 -25.48 -24.09
C GLY A 32 -11.03 -24.27 -24.10
N VAL A 33 -11.25 -23.27 -24.95
CA VAL A 33 -10.37 -22.08 -25.08
C VAL A 33 -11.08 -20.83 -24.59
N VAL A 34 -10.43 -20.02 -23.76
CA VAL A 34 -10.94 -18.71 -23.34
C VAL A 34 -10.75 -17.71 -24.47
N VAL A 35 -11.86 -17.24 -25.04
CA VAL A 35 -11.85 -16.31 -26.19
C VAL A 35 -12.26 -14.89 -25.81
N ASP A 36 -12.90 -14.70 -24.65
CA ASP A 36 -13.27 -13.39 -24.17
C ASP A 36 -13.35 -13.30 -22.63
N ILE A 37 -13.23 -12.08 -22.09
CA ILE A 37 -13.48 -11.75 -20.68
C ILE A 37 -14.34 -10.48 -20.61
N ALA A 38 -15.41 -10.54 -19.84
CA ALA A 38 -16.31 -9.43 -19.55
C ALA A 38 -16.43 -9.20 -18.03
N GLY A 39 -16.85 -8.01 -17.60
CA GLY A 39 -17.19 -7.79 -16.19
C GLY A 39 -18.39 -8.66 -15.81
N ASP A 40 -18.47 -9.03 -14.53
CA ASP A 40 -19.65 -9.75 -14.03
C ASP A 40 -20.72 -8.75 -13.55
N PRO A 41 -21.87 -8.61 -14.27
CA PRO A 41 -22.98 -7.74 -13.89
C PRO A 41 -23.42 -7.81 -12.43
N ASP A 42 -23.30 -8.97 -11.80
CA ASP A 42 -23.80 -9.22 -10.45
C ASP A 42 -22.76 -8.94 -9.35
N ASN A 43 -21.52 -8.65 -9.74
CA ASN A 43 -20.41 -8.36 -8.82
C ASN A 43 -20.50 -6.92 -8.28
N PRO A 44 -20.64 -6.71 -6.96
CA PRO A 44 -20.77 -5.37 -6.38
C PRO A 44 -19.49 -4.51 -6.46
N SER A 45 -18.33 -5.13 -6.67
CA SER A 45 -17.03 -4.48 -6.74
C SER A 45 -16.72 -3.90 -8.13
N SER A 46 -17.17 -4.58 -9.18
CA SER A 46 -16.93 -4.19 -10.57
C SER A 46 -18.14 -3.54 -11.23
N LEU A 47 -19.35 -3.75 -10.69
CA LEU A 47 -20.61 -3.24 -11.24
C LEU A 47 -20.79 -3.63 -12.73
N GLY A 48 -20.34 -4.84 -13.10
CA GLY A 48 -20.37 -5.32 -14.49
C GLY A 48 -19.30 -4.74 -15.41
N HIS A 49 -18.41 -3.88 -14.93
CA HIS A 49 -17.35 -3.27 -15.73
C HIS A 49 -16.04 -4.07 -15.72
N ILE A 50 -15.23 -3.85 -16.75
CA ILE A 50 -13.89 -4.43 -16.88
C ILE A 50 -12.91 -3.39 -17.44
N CYS A 51 -11.66 -3.42 -16.99
CA CYS A 51 -10.61 -2.52 -17.48
C CYS A 51 -9.72 -3.23 -18.51
N ALA A 52 -8.87 -2.45 -19.20
CA ALA A 52 -7.89 -2.95 -20.15
C ALA A 52 -7.05 -4.12 -19.58
N LYS A 53 -6.61 -4.02 -18.32
CA LYS A 53 -5.84 -5.07 -17.64
C LYS A 53 -6.63 -6.38 -17.54
N GLY A 54 -7.90 -6.30 -17.20
CA GLY A 54 -8.78 -7.47 -17.06
C GLY A 54 -9.07 -8.11 -18.42
N LYS A 55 -9.33 -7.28 -19.44
CA LYS A 55 -9.56 -7.76 -20.81
C LYS A 55 -8.33 -8.44 -21.41
N ALA A 56 -7.14 -7.92 -21.10
CA ALA A 56 -5.88 -8.41 -21.63
C ALA A 56 -5.37 -9.71 -20.97
N ARG A 57 -6.02 -10.22 -19.91
CA ARG A 57 -5.60 -11.46 -19.22
C ARG A 57 -5.56 -12.69 -20.13
N ILE A 58 -6.31 -12.69 -21.23
CA ILE A 58 -6.24 -13.76 -22.24
C ILE A 58 -4.81 -13.89 -22.80
N MET A 59 -4.13 -12.75 -23.01
CA MET A 59 -2.76 -12.73 -23.50
C MET A 59 -1.76 -13.23 -22.47
N ASP A 60 -2.04 -13.09 -21.17
CA ASP A 60 -1.19 -13.64 -20.11
C ASP A 60 -1.44 -15.15 -19.92
N LEU A 61 -2.68 -15.61 -20.12
CA LEU A 61 -3.06 -17.02 -20.02
C LEU A 61 -2.36 -17.86 -21.10
N TYR A 62 -2.30 -17.34 -22.32
CA TYR A 62 -1.74 -18.02 -23.49
C TYR A 62 -0.38 -17.44 -23.92
N ASP A 63 0.32 -16.74 -23.03
CA ASP A 63 1.67 -16.23 -23.32
C ASP A 63 2.61 -17.43 -23.60
N PRO A 64 3.28 -17.48 -24.77
CA PRO A 64 4.18 -18.58 -25.12
C PRO A 64 5.43 -18.66 -24.24
N ASP A 65 5.78 -17.59 -23.51
CA ASP A 65 6.95 -17.53 -22.62
C ASP A 65 6.62 -18.00 -21.19
N ARG A 66 5.42 -18.55 -20.95
CA ARG A 66 5.05 -19.12 -19.65
C ARG A 66 5.97 -20.26 -19.25
N VAL A 67 6.36 -20.27 -17.97
CA VAL A 67 7.01 -21.44 -17.36
C VAL A 67 5.93 -22.50 -17.09
N LEU A 68 6.05 -23.65 -17.75
CA LEU A 68 5.09 -24.74 -17.67
C LEU A 68 5.65 -26.02 -17.02
N ARG A 69 6.92 -26.03 -16.64
CA ARG A 69 7.62 -27.15 -15.99
C ARG A 69 8.59 -26.66 -14.91
N PRO A 70 8.85 -27.46 -13.87
CA PRO A 70 9.90 -27.14 -12.89
C PRO A 70 11.29 -27.04 -13.54
N LEU A 71 12.07 -26.05 -13.12
CA LEU A 71 13.42 -25.82 -13.62
C LEU A 71 14.42 -25.78 -12.47
N ARG A 72 15.65 -26.26 -12.73
CA ARG A 72 16.80 -26.19 -11.84
C ARG A 72 17.93 -25.38 -12.47
N ARG A 73 18.58 -24.55 -11.68
CA ARG A 73 19.79 -23.81 -12.08
C ARG A 73 20.98 -24.78 -12.26
N ARG A 74 21.71 -24.67 -13.38
CA ARG A 74 23.01 -25.34 -13.56
C ARG A 74 24.20 -24.43 -13.32
N ASN A 75 24.05 -23.13 -13.52
CA ASN A 75 25.13 -22.18 -13.27
C ASN A 75 25.22 -21.84 -11.77
N PRO A 76 26.29 -22.20 -11.05
CA PRO A 76 26.39 -21.92 -9.61
C PRO A 76 26.47 -20.43 -9.28
N THR A 77 26.81 -19.57 -10.25
CA THR A 77 26.87 -18.12 -10.04
C THR A 77 25.47 -17.50 -10.18
N LYS A 78 25.09 -16.68 -9.19
CA LYS A 78 23.90 -15.82 -9.19
C LYS A 78 24.31 -14.36 -9.41
N GLY A 79 23.48 -13.57 -10.08
CA GLY A 79 23.72 -12.13 -10.23
C GLY A 79 22.96 -11.52 -11.40
N VAL A 80 22.85 -10.19 -11.39
CA VAL A 80 22.24 -9.43 -12.49
C VAL A 80 22.97 -9.73 -13.80
N GLY A 81 22.23 -10.15 -14.83
CA GLY A 81 22.77 -10.47 -16.16
C GLY A 81 23.44 -11.86 -16.27
N VAL A 82 23.57 -12.59 -15.17
CA VAL A 82 24.15 -13.95 -15.17
C VAL A 82 23.12 -14.94 -15.66
N ASP A 83 23.45 -15.70 -16.70
CA ASP A 83 22.59 -16.75 -17.25
C ASP A 83 22.46 -17.93 -16.26
N PRO A 84 21.25 -18.28 -15.78
CA PRO A 84 21.06 -19.39 -14.86
C PRO A 84 21.37 -20.77 -15.45
N ARG A 85 21.34 -20.91 -16.78
CA ARG A 85 21.44 -22.19 -17.50
C ARG A 85 20.43 -23.21 -16.94
N TRP A 86 19.14 -22.95 -17.16
CA TRP A 86 18.05 -23.79 -16.66
C TRP A 86 18.08 -25.21 -17.25
N GLU A 87 17.83 -26.20 -16.40
CA GLU A 87 17.57 -27.60 -16.73
C GLU A 87 16.15 -27.95 -16.27
N GLU A 88 15.34 -28.58 -17.12
CA GLU A 88 14.03 -29.09 -16.70
C GLU A 88 14.21 -30.25 -15.72
N ILE A 89 13.42 -30.26 -14.65
CA ILE A 89 13.37 -31.35 -13.68
C ILE A 89 11.90 -31.75 -13.42
N SER A 90 11.70 -32.95 -12.87
CA SER A 90 10.37 -33.39 -12.45
C SER A 90 9.89 -32.66 -11.19
N TRP A 91 8.57 -32.66 -10.96
CA TRP A 91 8.00 -32.16 -9.70
C TRP A 91 8.51 -32.92 -8.48
N GLU A 92 8.71 -34.24 -8.58
CA GLU A 92 9.17 -35.04 -7.45
C GLU A 92 10.61 -34.71 -7.06
N GLU A 93 11.49 -34.54 -8.05
CA GLU A 93 12.88 -34.09 -7.82
C GLU A 93 12.90 -32.69 -7.19
N ALA A 94 12.07 -31.77 -7.70
CA ALA A 94 11.99 -30.42 -7.16
C ALA A 94 11.50 -30.40 -5.71
N LEU A 95 10.40 -31.10 -5.41
CA LEU A 95 9.82 -31.14 -4.06
C LEU A 95 10.72 -31.85 -3.06
N THR A 96 11.41 -32.93 -3.48
CA THR A 96 12.38 -33.62 -2.64
C THR A 96 13.52 -32.68 -2.26
N LEU A 97 14.14 -32.02 -3.25
CA LEU A 97 15.21 -31.06 -3.03
C LEU A 97 14.78 -29.91 -2.10
N ILE A 98 13.60 -29.34 -2.33
CA ILE A 98 13.09 -28.23 -1.51
C ILE A 98 12.81 -28.71 -0.08
N THR A 99 12.20 -29.88 0.09
CA THR A 99 11.90 -30.44 1.41
C THR A 99 13.19 -30.68 2.21
N GLU A 100 14.22 -31.26 1.59
CA GLU A 100 15.52 -31.47 2.23
C GLU A 100 16.16 -30.16 2.68
N ARG A 101 16.08 -29.11 1.84
CA ARG A 101 16.60 -27.77 2.18
C ARG A 101 15.82 -27.10 3.29
N LEU A 102 14.51 -27.32 3.39
CA LEU A 102 13.67 -26.77 4.46
C LEU A 102 13.81 -27.52 5.79
N ARG A 103 14.15 -28.82 5.78
CA ARG A 103 14.39 -29.60 7.02
C ARG A 103 15.53 -29.04 7.86
N VAL A 104 16.58 -28.51 7.21
CA VAL A 104 17.75 -27.95 7.90
C VAL A 104 17.40 -26.76 8.81
N PRO A 105 16.83 -25.65 8.30
CA PRO A 105 16.45 -24.54 9.16
C PRO A 105 15.32 -24.92 10.12
N ARG A 106 14.37 -25.79 9.75
CA ARG A 106 13.34 -26.26 10.71
C ARG A 106 13.95 -26.90 11.96
N ALA A 107 15.02 -27.69 11.80
CA ALA A 107 15.69 -28.37 12.91
C ALA A 107 16.66 -27.45 13.69
N LYS A 108 17.26 -26.46 13.03
CA LYS A 108 18.32 -25.61 13.62
C LYS A 108 17.78 -24.26 14.11
N ASP A 109 17.20 -23.49 13.20
CA ASP A 109 16.63 -22.17 13.46
C ASP A 109 15.61 -21.81 12.36
N PRO A 110 14.30 -21.89 12.64
CA PRO A 110 13.29 -21.63 11.62
C PRO A 110 13.27 -20.18 11.15
N ARG A 111 13.89 -19.23 11.88
CA ARG A 111 14.04 -17.83 11.45
C ARG A 111 14.82 -17.70 10.14
N CYS A 112 15.63 -18.69 9.79
CA CYS A 112 16.40 -18.72 8.54
C CYS A 112 15.53 -18.94 7.27
N VAL A 113 14.22 -19.20 7.39
CA VAL A 113 13.31 -19.27 6.23
C VAL A 113 12.54 -17.97 6.07
N VAL A 114 12.56 -17.42 4.86
CA VAL A 114 11.83 -16.20 4.48
C VAL A 114 10.87 -16.48 3.35
N ILE A 115 9.66 -15.93 3.42
CA ILE A 115 8.68 -15.97 2.34
C ILE A 115 8.45 -14.55 1.81
N ALA A 116 8.73 -14.36 0.52
CA ALA A 116 8.45 -13.14 -0.21
C ALA A 116 7.28 -13.34 -1.16
N HIS A 117 6.16 -12.65 -0.91
CA HIS A 117 5.02 -12.73 -1.80
C HIS A 117 4.15 -11.48 -1.80
N PHE A 118 3.37 -11.29 -2.87
CA PHE A 118 2.27 -10.33 -2.91
C PHE A 118 1.02 -10.97 -3.52
N ASP A 119 0.63 -12.11 -2.94
CA ASP A 119 -0.58 -12.84 -3.31
C ASP A 119 -1.62 -12.76 -2.18
N LEU A 120 -2.60 -11.87 -2.33
CA LEU A 120 -3.59 -11.56 -1.28
C LEU A 120 -4.49 -12.75 -0.89
N PRO A 121 -5.04 -13.56 -1.82
CA PRO A 121 -5.80 -14.76 -1.47
C PRO A 121 -5.01 -15.77 -0.63
N ALA A 122 -3.72 -15.95 -0.94
CA ALA A 122 -2.88 -16.93 -0.28
C ALA A 122 -2.29 -16.43 1.05
N ALA A 123 -2.29 -15.11 1.31
CA ALA A 123 -1.65 -14.52 2.49
C ALA A 123 -2.01 -15.16 3.84
N PRO A 124 -3.30 -15.44 4.14
CA PRO A 124 -3.65 -16.11 5.39
C PRO A 124 -3.07 -17.54 5.48
N LEU A 125 -3.07 -18.28 4.38
CA LEU A 125 -2.54 -19.64 4.35
C LEU A 125 -1.01 -19.63 4.48
N VAL A 126 -0.34 -18.67 3.85
CA VAL A 126 1.11 -18.47 4.02
C VAL A 126 1.43 -18.16 5.49
N ARG A 127 0.62 -17.34 6.15
CA ARG A 127 0.76 -17.09 7.58
C ARG A 127 0.57 -18.36 8.41
N ALA A 128 -0.45 -19.16 8.12
CA ALA A 128 -0.68 -20.45 8.78
C ALA A 128 0.53 -21.40 8.59
N TRP A 129 1.07 -21.47 7.38
CA TRP A 129 2.26 -22.25 7.05
C TRP A 129 3.49 -21.78 7.81
N CYS A 130 3.72 -20.47 7.88
CA CYS A 130 4.82 -19.89 8.65
C CYS A 130 4.69 -20.17 10.15
N THR A 131 3.47 -20.08 10.70
CA THR A 131 3.19 -20.44 12.09
C THR A 131 3.50 -21.91 12.37
N ALA A 132 3.05 -22.83 11.51
CA ALA A 132 3.36 -24.26 11.64
C ALA A 132 4.86 -24.56 11.49
N PHE A 133 5.54 -23.89 10.54
CA PHE A 133 6.98 -24.02 10.33
C PHE A 133 7.82 -23.36 11.44
N GLY A 134 7.27 -22.37 12.15
CA GLY A 134 7.94 -21.60 13.21
C GLY A 134 8.75 -20.40 12.73
N THR A 135 8.58 -19.94 11.47
CA THR A 135 9.25 -18.72 10.99
C THR A 135 8.36 -17.48 11.16
N PRO A 136 8.89 -16.34 11.63
CA PRO A 136 8.14 -15.08 11.67
C PRO A 136 8.07 -14.38 10.30
N HIS A 137 8.87 -14.80 9.31
CA HIS A 137 9.09 -14.07 8.06
C HIS A 137 8.10 -14.44 6.95
N SER A 138 6.81 -14.25 7.22
CA SER A 138 5.72 -14.67 6.33
C SER A 138 5.46 -13.75 5.13
N ASN A 139 6.09 -12.57 5.08
CA ASN A 139 5.59 -11.52 4.21
C ASN A 139 6.64 -10.45 3.85
N TRP A 140 7.72 -10.88 3.21
CA TRP A 140 8.59 -9.96 2.52
C TRP A 140 7.98 -9.52 1.18
N SER A 141 7.06 -8.55 1.25
CA SER A 141 6.47 -7.95 0.06
C SER A 141 7.09 -6.57 -0.21
N SER A 142 7.50 -6.30 -1.44
CA SER A 142 7.95 -4.97 -1.88
C SER A 142 6.82 -3.98 -2.12
N ALA A 143 5.55 -4.41 -2.02
CA ALA A 143 4.40 -3.51 -2.03
C ALA A 143 4.58 -2.37 -1.02
N GLY A 144 5.28 -2.59 0.10
CA GLY A 144 5.60 -1.54 1.08
C GLY A 144 6.26 -0.28 0.49
N LEU A 145 7.01 -0.39 -0.62
CA LEU A 145 7.66 0.76 -1.28
C LEU A 145 6.71 1.56 -2.20
N PHE A 146 5.70 0.93 -2.79
CA PHE A 146 4.74 1.58 -3.71
C PHE A 146 3.29 1.60 -3.20
N CYS A 147 3.08 1.17 -1.96
CA CYS A 147 1.82 1.32 -1.25
C CYS A 147 1.83 2.65 -0.50
N GLY A 148 0.79 2.89 0.29
CA GLY A 148 0.70 4.10 1.12
C GLY A 148 1.02 3.81 2.58
N MET A 149 2.25 3.40 2.92
CA MET A 149 2.59 2.99 4.31
C MET A 149 2.25 4.07 5.35
N GLY A 150 2.57 5.34 5.06
CA GLY A 150 2.12 6.48 5.89
C GLY A 150 0.60 6.56 6.00
N SER A 151 -0.12 6.42 4.88
CA SER A 151 -1.59 6.44 4.89
C SER A 151 -2.22 5.26 5.63
N HIS A 152 -1.66 4.04 5.54
CA HIS A 152 -2.20 2.87 6.21
C HIS A 152 -2.11 3.02 7.73
N THR A 153 -0.95 3.46 8.23
CA THR A 153 -0.74 3.70 9.66
C THR A 153 -1.69 4.78 10.17
N VAL A 154 -1.88 5.89 9.43
CA VAL A 154 -2.84 6.95 9.82
C VAL A 154 -4.29 6.50 9.74
N ASN A 155 -4.68 5.76 8.70
CA ASN A 155 -6.05 5.23 8.57
C ASN A 155 -6.38 4.29 9.75
N MET A 156 -5.42 3.48 10.22
CA MET A 156 -5.63 2.66 11.42
C MET A 156 -5.80 3.49 12.69
N LEU A 157 -5.15 4.66 12.79
CA LEU A 157 -5.29 5.56 13.93
C LEU A 157 -6.60 6.36 13.93
N VAL A 158 -7.14 6.67 12.76
CA VAL A 158 -8.22 7.66 12.64
C VAL A 158 -9.54 7.06 12.14
N ASN A 159 -9.49 6.17 11.15
CA ASN A 159 -10.68 5.48 10.65
C ASN A 159 -10.87 4.09 11.28
N GLY A 160 -9.82 3.51 11.87
CA GLY A 160 -9.84 2.13 12.36
C GLY A 160 -9.81 1.07 11.25
N SER A 161 -9.37 1.45 10.06
CA SER A 161 -9.29 0.60 8.86
C SER A 161 -7.90 0.64 8.21
N TYR A 162 -7.58 -0.33 7.36
CA TYR A 162 -6.30 -0.34 6.62
C TYR A 162 -6.29 0.66 5.45
N ASN A 163 -7.43 0.82 4.78
CA ASN A 163 -7.63 1.74 3.66
C ASN A 163 -8.78 2.70 3.96
N SER A 164 -8.92 3.72 3.13
CA SER A 164 -9.96 4.73 3.20
C SER A 164 -10.35 5.18 1.80
N GLU A 165 -11.57 5.70 1.65
CA GLU A 165 -12.12 6.22 0.39
C GLU A 165 -12.97 7.48 0.63
N ILE A 166 -13.44 8.06 -0.47
CA ILE A 166 -14.36 9.19 -0.45
C ILE A 166 -15.79 8.63 -0.56
N ASP A 167 -16.73 9.17 0.22
CA ASP A 167 -18.15 8.95 -0.04
C ASP A 167 -18.58 9.71 -1.29
N PHE A 168 -18.25 9.16 -2.46
CA PHE A 168 -18.60 9.73 -3.75
C PHE A 168 -20.10 9.85 -3.97
N GLU A 169 -20.97 9.24 -3.16
CA GLU A 169 -22.42 9.38 -3.32
C GLU A 169 -22.92 10.74 -2.83
N HIS A 170 -22.37 11.22 -1.72
CA HIS A 170 -22.84 12.45 -1.07
C HIS A 170 -21.82 13.59 -1.02
N CYS A 171 -20.56 13.32 -1.42
CA CYS A 171 -19.50 14.33 -1.47
C CYS A 171 -19.80 15.42 -2.51
N ARG A 172 -19.44 16.66 -2.19
CA ARG A 172 -19.58 17.85 -3.05
C ARG A 172 -18.24 18.47 -3.41
N HIS A 173 -17.20 18.27 -2.59
CA HIS A 173 -15.85 18.74 -2.87
C HIS A 173 -14.81 17.70 -2.46
N ALA A 174 -14.21 17.04 -3.46
CA ALA A 174 -13.12 16.08 -3.28
C ALA A 174 -11.77 16.76 -3.57
N VAL A 175 -10.80 16.55 -2.68
CA VAL A 175 -9.40 16.96 -2.87
C VAL A 175 -8.54 15.72 -2.91
N LEU A 176 -7.81 15.51 -4.01
CA LEU A 176 -6.87 14.39 -4.16
C LEU A 176 -5.44 14.91 -4.07
N VAL A 177 -4.66 14.44 -3.11
CA VAL A 177 -3.26 14.83 -2.87
C VAL A 177 -2.33 13.65 -3.15
N GLY A 178 -1.53 13.75 -4.22
CA GLY A 178 -0.61 12.68 -4.64
C GLY A 178 -1.30 11.34 -4.94
N THR A 179 -2.55 11.38 -5.41
CA THR A 179 -3.38 10.20 -5.69
C THR A 179 -4.29 10.43 -6.89
N GLN A 180 -4.69 9.35 -7.55
CA GLN A 180 -5.61 9.33 -8.68
C GLN A 180 -6.85 8.46 -8.40
N MET A 181 -7.28 8.40 -7.13
CA MET A 181 -8.49 7.67 -6.72
C MET A 181 -9.69 8.10 -7.58
N GLY A 182 -10.48 7.12 -8.02
CA GLY A 182 -11.60 7.36 -8.95
C GLY A 182 -11.20 7.47 -10.42
N PHE A 183 -9.94 7.24 -10.77
CA PHE A 183 -9.45 7.21 -12.16
C PHE A 183 -8.67 5.92 -12.44
N MET A 184 -9.29 4.76 -12.14
CA MET A 184 -8.76 3.41 -12.36
C MET A 184 -7.46 3.08 -11.60
N VAL A 185 -7.22 3.79 -10.50
CA VAL A 185 -6.08 3.64 -9.57
C VAL A 185 -6.61 3.53 -8.15
N ASP A 186 -5.82 2.91 -7.26
CA ASP A 186 -6.12 2.63 -5.84
C ASP A 186 -7.08 1.44 -5.62
N SER A 187 -7.60 1.30 -4.39
CA SER A 187 -8.61 0.32 -4.01
C SER A 187 -9.92 0.48 -4.78
N ASN A 188 -10.66 -0.63 -4.95
CA ASN A 188 -11.99 -0.64 -5.55
C ASN A 188 -12.06 0.07 -6.91
N ALA A 189 -10.98 0.00 -7.69
CA ALA A 189 -10.73 0.89 -8.83
C ALA A 189 -11.89 0.99 -9.82
N GLN A 190 -12.65 -0.08 -10.05
CA GLN A 190 -13.82 -0.07 -10.93
C GLN A 190 -14.98 0.71 -10.31
N ALA A 191 -15.45 0.30 -9.13
CA ALA A 191 -16.54 0.96 -8.43
C ALA A 191 -16.24 2.44 -8.16
N THR A 192 -15.04 2.76 -7.65
CA THR A 192 -14.65 4.16 -7.37
C THR A 192 -14.58 5.00 -8.63
N THR A 193 -14.16 4.45 -9.78
CA THR A 193 -14.19 5.18 -11.06
C THR A 193 -15.61 5.49 -11.50
N HIS A 194 -16.51 4.51 -11.40
CA HIS A 194 -17.91 4.71 -11.70
C HIS A 194 -18.57 5.73 -10.75
N HIS A 195 -18.27 5.66 -9.45
CA HIS A 195 -18.79 6.58 -8.45
C HIS A 195 -18.25 8.00 -8.63
N MET A 196 -16.96 8.16 -8.91
CA MET A 196 -16.33 9.45 -9.25
C MET A 196 -17.01 10.07 -10.48
N ALA A 197 -17.22 9.29 -11.55
CA ALA A 197 -17.87 9.78 -12.76
C ALA A 197 -19.29 10.30 -12.47
N ARG A 198 -20.09 9.54 -11.72
CA ARG A 198 -21.43 9.98 -11.27
C ARG A 198 -21.36 11.21 -10.37
N ALA A 199 -20.41 11.25 -9.43
CA ALA A 199 -20.25 12.38 -8.52
C ALA A 199 -19.98 13.68 -9.26
N ARG A 200 -19.09 13.63 -10.25
CA ARG A 200 -18.80 14.78 -11.11
C ARG A 200 -19.98 15.18 -12.00
N GLN A 201 -20.73 14.21 -12.54
CA GLN A 201 -21.98 14.50 -13.25
C GLN A 201 -23.02 15.20 -12.38
N ARG A 202 -23.06 14.89 -11.06
CA ARG A 202 -23.91 15.59 -10.08
C ARG A 202 -23.38 16.98 -9.68
N GLY A 203 -22.20 17.38 -10.17
CA GLY A 203 -21.57 18.67 -9.86
C GLY A 203 -20.58 18.67 -8.69
N MET A 204 -20.07 17.49 -8.28
CA MET A 204 -18.98 17.43 -7.30
C MET A 204 -17.74 18.12 -7.87
N LYS A 205 -17.21 19.09 -7.12
CA LYS A 205 -15.94 19.76 -7.42
C LYS A 205 -14.77 18.83 -7.10
N LEU A 206 -13.79 18.79 -7.99
CA LEU A 206 -12.56 18.01 -7.86
C LEU A 206 -11.33 18.93 -7.93
N THR A 207 -10.56 18.95 -6.84
CA THR A 207 -9.23 19.58 -6.77
C THR A 207 -8.17 18.48 -6.72
N VAL A 208 -7.12 18.59 -7.55
CA VAL A 208 -5.99 17.64 -7.55
C VAL A 208 -4.70 18.39 -7.27
N ILE A 209 -3.97 17.95 -6.25
CA ILE A 209 -2.65 18.46 -5.85
C ILE A 209 -1.64 17.37 -6.20
N ASP A 210 -0.83 17.59 -7.23
CA ASP A 210 0.14 16.63 -7.73
C ASP A 210 1.19 17.35 -8.58
N PRO A 211 2.51 17.07 -8.45
CA PRO A 211 3.53 17.67 -9.31
C PRO A 211 3.34 17.35 -10.80
N VAL A 212 2.61 16.28 -11.14
CA VAL A 212 2.38 15.84 -12.52
C VAL A 212 0.88 15.96 -12.85
N CYS A 213 0.55 16.53 -14.00
CA CYS A 213 -0.82 16.56 -14.50
C CYS A 213 -1.21 15.17 -15.05
N GLY A 214 -1.49 14.24 -14.14
CA GLY A 214 -1.93 12.87 -14.44
C GLY A 214 -3.40 12.78 -14.89
N THR A 215 -3.93 11.55 -14.96
CA THR A 215 -5.30 11.28 -15.45
C THR A 215 -6.38 12.01 -14.65
N ALA A 216 -6.19 12.09 -13.32
CA ALA A 216 -7.09 12.78 -12.41
C ALA A 216 -7.00 14.30 -12.59
N ALA A 217 -5.79 14.86 -12.55
CA ALA A 217 -5.53 16.29 -12.69
C ALA A 217 -6.05 16.86 -14.02
N ALA A 218 -5.84 16.14 -15.13
CA ALA A 218 -6.33 16.52 -16.45
C ALA A 218 -7.87 16.56 -16.55
N LYS A 219 -8.57 15.97 -15.57
CA LYS A 219 -10.04 15.98 -15.47
C LYS A 219 -10.53 16.79 -14.27
N ALA A 220 -9.65 17.41 -13.48
CA ALA A 220 -10.02 18.16 -12.29
C ALA A 220 -10.53 19.57 -12.64
N ASP A 221 -11.30 20.17 -11.75
CA ASP A 221 -11.68 21.58 -11.84
C ASP A 221 -10.51 22.50 -11.46
N THR A 222 -9.55 21.98 -10.70
CA THR A 222 -8.34 22.67 -10.31
C THR A 222 -7.19 21.67 -10.19
N TRP A 223 -6.07 21.95 -10.85
CA TRP A 223 -4.80 21.26 -10.65
C TRP A 223 -3.81 22.22 -9.99
N ILE A 224 -3.16 21.76 -8.90
CA ILE A 224 -2.13 22.50 -8.17
C ILE A 224 -0.82 21.71 -8.30
N PRO A 225 0.15 22.17 -9.12
CA PRO A 225 1.46 21.54 -9.24
C PRO A 225 2.31 21.85 -8.02
N ILE A 226 2.28 20.99 -7.01
CA ILE A 226 3.06 21.17 -5.78
C ILE A 226 4.51 20.71 -5.95
N ARG A 227 5.45 21.35 -5.26
CA ARG A 227 6.82 20.83 -5.10
C ARG A 227 6.79 19.47 -4.36
N PRO A 228 7.43 18.40 -4.86
CA PRO A 228 7.34 17.06 -4.25
C PRO A 228 7.77 16.98 -2.77
N GLY A 229 6.97 16.30 -1.94
CA GLY A 229 7.26 16.09 -0.52
C GLY A 229 7.10 17.33 0.35
N THR A 230 6.26 18.28 -0.08
CA THR A 230 5.95 19.51 0.67
C THR A 230 4.49 19.59 1.10
N ASP A 231 3.73 18.53 0.87
CA ASP A 231 2.29 18.42 1.11
C ASP A 231 1.90 18.64 2.58
N ALA A 232 2.78 18.28 3.54
CA ALA A 232 2.56 18.55 4.95
C ALA A 232 2.47 20.05 5.24
N ALA A 233 3.32 20.88 4.62
CA ALA A 233 3.29 22.33 4.79
C ALA A 233 1.99 22.92 4.23
N LEU A 234 1.53 22.43 3.07
CA LEU A 234 0.24 22.83 2.51
C LEU A 234 -0.92 22.43 3.43
N GLY A 235 -0.94 21.19 3.92
CA GLY A 235 -1.96 20.71 4.85
C GLY A 235 -2.02 21.54 6.13
N LEU A 236 -0.87 21.79 6.76
CA LEU A 236 -0.77 22.61 7.98
C LEU A 236 -1.16 24.07 7.72
N GLY A 237 -0.85 24.61 6.54
CA GLY A 237 -1.31 25.93 6.11
C GLY A 237 -2.83 26.02 5.96
N ILE A 238 -3.47 25.00 5.39
CA ILE A 238 -4.94 24.92 5.31
C ILE A 238 -5.53 24.82 6.72
N VAL A 239 -4.98 23.96 7.59
CA VAL A 239 -5.42 23.86 9.00
C VAL A 239 -5.25 25.19 9.73
N HIS A 240 -4.16 25.93 9.50
CA HIS A 240 -3.97 27.27 10.04
C HIS A 240 -5.09 28.22 9.60
N GLN A 241 -5.41 28.26 8.30
CA GLN A 241 -6.51 29.07 7.78
C GLN A 241 -7.84 28.70 8.44
N LEU A 242 -8.15 27.41 8.55
CA LEU A 242 -9.39 26.92 9.18
C LEU A 242 -9.48 27.32 10.66
N LEU A 243 -8.43 27.06 11.45
CA LEU A 243 -8.49 27.20 12.91
C LEU A 243 -8.20 28.61 13.44
N ASN A 244 -7.33 29.37 12.78
CA ASN A 244 -6.84 30.66 13.29
C ASN A 244 -7.41 31.86 12.54
N VAL A 245 -7.58 31.76 11.22
CA VAL A 245 -8.03 32.88 10.37
C VAL A 245 -9.56 32.85 10.24
N LEU A 246 -10.11 31.78 9.66
CA LEU A 246 -11.54 31.61 9.43
C LEU A 246 -12.30 31.22 10.70
N ARG A 247 -11.62 30.53 11.63
CA ARG A 247 -12.19 29.96 12.86
C ARG A 247 -13.40 29.06 12.58
N VAL A 248 -13.29 28.24 11.53
CA VAL A 248 -14.30 27.26 11.12
C VAL A 248 -13.77 25.86 11.41
N TYR A 249 -14.39 25.19 12.39
CA TYR A 249 -14.11 23.82 12.79
C TYR A 249 -15.32 23.23 13.54
N ASP A 250 -15.48 21.92 13.49
CA ASP A 250 -16.58 21.21 14.15
C ASP A 250 -16.27 20.98 15.63
N ALA A 251 -16.53 22.00 16.45
CA ALA A 251 -16.25 21.97 17.89
C ALA A 251 -16.98 20.82 18.62
N ALA A 252 -18.20 20.49 18.20
CA ALA A 252 -18.98 19.41 18.81
C ALA A 252 -18.38 18.03 18.50
N PHE A 253 -17.89 17.83 17.27
CA PHE A 253 -17.13 16.66 16.89
C PHE A 253 -15.80 16.59 17.65
N LEU A 254 -15.02 17.68 17.68
CA LEU A 254 -13.70 17.71 18.34
C LEU A 254 -13.78 17.34 19.83
N ARG A 255 -14.73 17.91 20.58
CA ARG A 255 -14.93 17.57 22.00
C ARG A 255 -15.29 16.10 22.21
N ARG A 256 -16.15 15.55 21.36
CA ARG A 256 -16.76 14.22 21.53
C ARG A 256 -15.87 13.09 21.03
N ARG A 257 -15.25 13.30 19.86
CA ARG A 257 -14.64 12.25 19.05
C ARG A 257 -13.14 12.39 18.93
N THR A 258 -12.50 13.37 19.56
CA THR A 258 -11.03 13.48 19.50
C THR A 258 -10.43 13.66 20.88
N ASN A 259 -9.10 13.64 20.95
CA ASN A 259 -8.34 14.04 22.14
C ASN A 259 -8.05 15.56 22.21
N ALA A 260 -8.72 16.37 21.38
CA ALA A 260 -8.65 17.83 21.44
C ALA A 260 -8.85 18.45 22.84
N PRO A 261 -9.77 17.95 23.70
CA PRO A 261 -9.96 18.50 25.04
C PRO A 261 -8.96 17.97 26.09
N TYR A 262 -8.08 17.03 25.75
CA TYR A 262 -7.18 16.42 26.73
C TYR A 262 -6.18 17.47 27.19
N LEU A 263 -6.03 17.61 28.50
CA LEU A 263 -5.09 18.54 29.13
C LEU A 263 -3.67 18.00 28.98
N VAL A 264 -2.79 18.82 28.42
CA VAL A 264 -1.38 18.50 28.17
C VAL A 264 -0.52 19.36 29.07
N ARG A 265 0.46 18.73 29.71
CA ARG A 265 1.46 19.34 30.59
C ARG A 265 2.60 19.95 29.77
N PRO A 266 3.47 20.79 30.37
CA PRO A 266 4.59 21.42 29.66
C PRO A 266 5.63 20.44 29.13
N ASP A 267 5.72 19.23 29.70
CA ASP A 267 6.59 18.14 29.23
C ASP A 267 6.04 17.41 27.98
N GLY A 268 4.86 17.80 27.51
CA GLY A 268 4.22 17.26 26.32
C GLY A 268 3.33 16.04 26.57
N HIS A 269 3.26 15.53 27.80
CA HIS A 269 2.38 14.43 28.19
C HIS A 269 1.02 14.91 28.70
N TYR A 270 0.01 14.05 28.63
CA TYR A 270 -1.31 14.30 29.19
C TYR A 270 -1.21 14.44 30.71
N ALA A 271 -1.96 15.39 31.25
CA ALA A 271 -2.33 15.36 32.65
C ALA A 271 -3.24 14.15 32.86
N ARG A 272 -2.88 13.30 33.83
CA ARG A 272 -3.57 12.04 34.10
C ARG A 272 -4.09 12.03 35.53
N GLU A 273 -5.22 11.35 35.74
CA GLU A 273 -5.71 11.12 37.10
C GLU A 273 -4.72 10.27 37.90
N PRO A 274 -4.49 10.55 39.20
CA PRO A 274 -3.55 9.76 40.01
C PRO A 274 -3.94 8.29 40.16
N GLN A 275 -5.24 8.01 40.26
CA GLN A 275 -5.80 6.66 40.38
C GLN A 275 -6.44 6.29 39.05
N GLY A 276 -5.96 5.24 38.37
CA GLY A 276 -6.51 4.79 37.09
C GLY A 276 -5.79 5.31 35.85
N GLY A 277 -5.05 6.41 35.97
CA GLY A 277 -4.13 6.91 34.94
C GLY A 277 -4.79 7.47 33.69
N LYS A 278 -6.13 7.65 33.65
CA LYS A 278 -6.83 8.20 32.49
C LYS A 278 -6.46 9.66 32.21
N PRO A 279 -6.44 10.09 30.94
CA PRO A 279 -6.27 11.49 30.58
C PRO A 279 -7.38 12.38 31.15
N LEU A 280 -6.97 13.55 31.63
CA LEU A 280 -7.86 14.56 32.19
C LEU A 280 -8.31 15.56 31.12
N VAL A 281 -9.54 16.03 31.26
CA VAL A 281 -10.15 17.15 30.52
C VAL A 281 -10.64 18.20 31.52
N TRP A 282 -10.81 19.44 31.09
CA TRP A 282 -11.42 20.47 31.93
C TRP A 282 -12.94 20.53 31.72
N ASP A 283 -13.70 20.37 32.80
CA ASP A 283 -15.15 20.57 32.82
C ASP A 283 -15.46 22.06 33.01
N SER A 284 -15.95 22.69 31.96
CA SER A 284 -16.20 24.14 31.95
C SER A 284 -17.36 24.55 32.87
N ALA A 285 -18.29 23.63 33.17
CA ALA A 285 -19.44 23.91 34.03
C ALA A 285 -19.08 23.76 35.51
N ASP A 286 -18.32 22.72 35.84
CA ASP A 286 -17.93 22.41 37.22
C ASP A 286 -16.65 23.14 37.65
N GLY A 287 -15.90 23.71 36.69
CA GLY A 287 -14.68 24.48 36.97
C GLY A 287 -13.53 23.62 37.48
N GLY A 288 -13.41 22.37 37.01
CA GLY A 288 -12.40 21.43 37.49
C GLY A 288 -12.02 20.37 36.47
N ALA A 289 -10.87 19.73 36.69
CA ALA A 289 -10.43 18.63 35.85
C ALA A 289 -11.10 17.31 36.22
N LYS A 290 -11.45 16.54 35.20
CA LYS A 290 -12.08 15.22 35.33
C LYS A 290 -11.48 14.25 34.31
N PRO A 291 -11.54 12.95 34.56
CA PRO A 291 -11.26 11.94 33.52
C PRO A 291 -12.13 12.17 32.29
N PHE A 292 -11.58 11.93 31.10
CA PHE A 292 -12.26 12.21 29.83
C PHE A 292 -13.59 11.46 29.64
N ASP A 293 -13.81 10.35 30.34
CA ASP A 293 -15.03 9.54 30.29
C ASP A 293 -16.02 9.87 31.42
N ALA A 294 -15.63 10.74 32.35
CA ALA A 294 -16.46 11.24 33.45
C ALA A 294 -17.00 12.67 33.19
N CYS A 295 -16.54 13.34 32.13
CA CYS A 295 -17.02 14.66 31.72
C CYS A 295 -17.93 14.52 30.48
N PRO A 296 -19.14 15.10 30.47
CA PRO A 296 -19.95 15.19 29.26
C PRO A 296 -19.22 15.97 28.16
N ALA A 297 -19.26 15.46 26.92
CA ALA A 297 -18.47 16.00 25.82
C ALA A 297 -18.73 17.51 25.59
N GLU A 298 -19.98 17.96 25.67
CA GLU A 298 -20.37 19.36 25.49
C GLU A 298 -19.77 20.33 26.52
N ARG A 299 -19.33 19.82 27.69
CA ARG A 299 -18.71 20.61 28.77
C ARG A 299 -17.19 20.65 28.71
N MET A 300 -16.58 19.77 27.90
CA MET A 300 -15.14 19.70 27.75
C MET A 300 -14.59 20.99 27.13
N ALA A 301 -13.68 21.65 27.82
CA ALA A 301 -13.01 22.82 27.29
C ALA A 301 -12.07 22.43 26.12
N LEU A 302 -12.15 23.20 25.04
CA LEU A 302 -11.18 23.14 23.93
C LEU A 302 -10.09 24.21 24.07
N GLU A 303 -10.37 25.29 24.80
CA GLU A 303 -9.48 26.43 24.95
C GLU A 303 -9.24 26.74 26.43
N GLY A 304 -8.24 27.57 26.70
CA GLY A 304 -7.88 27.98 28.05
C GLY A 304 -6.60 27.34 28.58
N THR A 305 -6.25 27.77 29.78
CA THR A 305 -5.08 27.34 30.54
C THR A 305 -5.57 27.02 31.95
N TYR A 306 -5.26 25.82 32.44
CA TYR A 306 -5.87 25.26 33.63
C TYR A 306 -4.80 24.70 34.56
N ARG A 307 -4.95 24.93 35.87
CA ARG A 307 -3.96 24.49 36.86
C ARG A 307 -4.40 23.19 37.52
N ILE A 308 -3.60 22.13 37.37
CA ILE A 308 -3.83 20.81 37.96
C ILE A 308 -2.76 20.58 39.04
N GLY A 309 -3.13 20.78 40.31
CA GLY A 309 -2.15 20.91 41.38
C GLY A 309 -1.24 22.11 41.13
N ASP A 310 0.06 21.87 40.96
CA ASP A 310 1.06 22.90 40.63
C ASP A 310 1.46 22.96 39.16
N VAL A 311 0.86 22.13 38.30
CA VAL A 311 1.19 22.07 36.88
C VAL A 311 0.15 22.84 36.06
N GLU A 312 0.63 23.80 35.28
CA GLU A 312 -0.18 24.47 34.26
C GLU A 312 -0.35 23.54 33.05
N CYS A 313 -1.59 23.22 32.72
CA CYS A 313 -1.95 22.34 31.62
C CYS A 313 -2.87 23.07 30.63
N ARG A 314 -2.81 22.67 29.36
CA ARG A 314 -3.63 23.26 28.30
C ARG A 314 -4.25 22.17 27.43
N PRO A 315 -5.49 22.35 26.93
CA PRO A 315 -6.07 21.39 26.00
C PRO A 315 -5.19 21.21 24.75
N ALA A 316 -5.09 19.98 24.24
CA ALA A 316 -4.34 19.65 23.04
C ALA A 316 -4.74 20.51 21.82
N PHE A 317 -6.00 20.93 21.75
CA PHE A 317 -6.49 21.85 20.71
C PHE A 317 -5.76 23.20 20.72
N VAL A 318 -5.47 23.77 21.89
CA VAL A 318 -4.73 25.05 21.99
C VAL A 318 -3.31 24.87 21.44
N LEU A 319 -2.65 23.76 21.78
CA LEU A 319 -1.32 23.44 21.27
C LEU A 319 -1.32 23.27 19.75
N LEU A 320 -2.32 22.59 19.18
CA LEU A 320 -2.47 22.48 17.73
C LEU A 320 -2.63 23.87 17.10
N ARG A 321 -3.53 24.71 17.62
CA ARG A 321 -3.79 26.05 17.07
C ARG A 321 -2.53 26.90 17.05
N GLU A 322 -1.74 26.88 18.13
CA GLU A 322 -0.49 27.61 18.22
C GLU A 322 0.58 27.05 17.28
N HIS A 323 0.73 25.72 17.23
CA HIS A 323 1.69 25.06 16.34
C HIS A 323 1.47 25.43 14.88
N VAL A 324 0.23 25.43 14.40
CA VAL A 324 -0.05 25.73 12.99
C VAL A 324 0.03 27.23 12.66
N ARG A 325 0.07 28.15 13.64
CA ARG A 325 0.17 29.61 13.37
C ARG A 325 1.37 30.03 12.54
N ARG A 326 2.46 29.26 12.59
CA ARG A 326 3.65 29.54 11.80
C ARG A 326 3.48 29.27 10.30
N TYR A 327 2.51 28.45 9.91
CA TYR A 327 2.24 28.09 8.52
C TYR A 327 1.37 29.15 7.84
N THR A 328 1.90 30.38 7.71
CA THR A 328 1.24 31.44 6.95
C THR A 328 1.20 31.09 5.46
N PRO A 329 0.22 31.60 4.69
CA PRO A 329 0.17 31.38 3.25
C PRO A 329 1.48 31.72 2.51
N GLU A 330 2.21 32.74 2.97
CA GLU A 330 3.48 33.18 2.40
C GLU A 330 4.59 32.17 2.65
N LEU A 331 4.76 31.71 3.89
CA LEU A 331 5.76 30.68 4.21
C LEU A 331 5.45 29.37 3.48
N VAL A 332 4.18 28.97 3.46
CA VAL A 332 3.76 27.76 2.76
C VAL A 332 4.02 27.88 1.26
N SER A 333 3.82 29.07 0.68
CA SER A 333 4.14 29.31 -0.73
C SER A 333 5.62 29.14 -1.03
N GLU A 334 6.52 29.66 -0.19
CA GLU A 334 7.97 29.49 -0.33
C GLU A 334 8.36 28.00 -0.33
N ILE A 335 7.78 27.22 0.59
CA ILE A 335 8.06 25.79 0.74
C ILE A 335 7.52 24.99 -0.44
N THR A 336 6.28 25.27 -0.87
CA THR A 336 5.50 24.38 -1.75
C THR A 336 5.45 24.80 -3.22
N ASP A 337 5.85 26.03 -3.53
CA ASP A 337 5.62 26.73 -4.81
C ASP A 337 4.12 26.98 -5.13
N VAL A 338 3.21 26.75 -4.17
CA VAL A 338 1.77 27.03 -4.33
C VAL A 338 1.50 28.50 -4.00
N PRO A 339 0.81 29.28 -4.87
CA PRO A 339 0.53 30.69 -4.60
C PRO A 339 -0.27 30.90 -3.29
N PRO A 340 0.04 31.92 -2.47
CA PRO A 340 -0.64 32.17 -1.19
C PRO A 340 -2.17 32.27 -1.32
N GLN A 341 -2.64 32.93 -2.38
CA GLN A 341 -4.06 33.13 -2.65
C GLN A 341 -4.79 31.81 -2.95
N GLN A 342 -4.10 30.85 -3.56
CA GLN A 342 -4.66 29.54 -3.85
C GLN A 342 -4.86 28.72 -2.55
N ILE A 343 -3.95 28.86 -1.59
CA ILE A 343 -4.05 28.22 -0.27
C ILE A 343 -5.25 28.77 0.50
N VAL A 344 -5.36 30.11 0.57
CA VAL A 344 -6.49 30.80 1.22
C VAL A 344 -7.82 30.44 0.57
N LYS A 345 -7.86 30.44 -0.77
CA LYS A 345 -9.05 30.06 -1.54
C LYS A 345 -9.50 28.64 -1.23
N LEU A 346 -8.60 27.67 -1.30
CA LEU A 346 -8.92 26.27 -1.03
C LEU A 346 -9.44 26.08 0.40
N ALA A 347 -8.81 26.70 1.39
CA ALA A 347 -9.27 26.65 2.78
C ALA A 347 -10.67 27.24 2.96
N ALA A 348 -10.96 28.39 2.33
CA ALA A 348 -12.28 29.03 2.37
C ALA A 348 -13.37 28.19 1.70
N GLU A 349 -13.04 27.53 0.58
CA GLU A 349 -13.95 26.61 -0.10
C GLU A 349 -14.27 25.39 0.78
N LEU A 350 -13.25 24.75 1.36
CA LEU A 350 -13.45 23.62 2.27
C LEU A 350 -14.26 24.00 3.51
N ALA A 351 -13.99 25.17 4.11
CA ALA A 351 -14.74 25.68 5.27
C ALA A 351 -16.24 25.84 4.96
N ARG A 352 -16.56 26.40 3.79
CA ARG A 352 -17.94 26.58 3.33
C ARG A 352 -18.60 25.23 3.00
N ASP A 353 -17.91 24.40 2.23
CA ASP A 353 -18.48 23.16 1.69
C ASP A 353 -18.62 22.07 2.77
N ALA A 354 -17.90 22.18 3.90
CA ALA A 354 -18.01 21.27 5.02
C ALA A 354 -19.39 21.27 5.69
N ARG A 355 -20.19 22.34 5.56
CA ARG A 355 -21.58 22.42 6.06
C ARG A 355 -21.71 22.00 7.53
N ILE A 356 -20.80 22.49 8.36
CA ILE A 356 -20.77 22.16 9.79
C ILE A 356 -22.12 22.55 10.42
N GLY A 357 -22.76 21.58 11.08
CA GLY A 357 -24.08 21.73 11.69
C GLY A 357 -25.23 21.19 10.84
N GLU A 358 -25.06 20.96 9.54
CA GLU A 358 -26.08 20.31 8.70
C GLU A 358 -26.14 18.79 8.93
N THR A 359 -27.31 18.21 8.66
CA THR A 359 -27.63 16.78 8.72
C THR A 359 -28.22 16.29 7.40
N ILE A 360 -28.21 14.97 7.19
CA ILE A 360 -28.88 14.27 6.09
C ILE A 360 -29.58 13.03 6.63
N THR A 361 -30.76 12.70 6.09
CA THR A 361 -31.47 11.46 6.44
C THR A 361 -31.16 10.37 5.44
N ILE A 362 -30.59 9.25 5.90
CA ILE A 362 -30.32 8.06 5.08
C ILE A 362 -30.90 6.84 5.80
N GLY A 363 -31.73 6.05 5.10
CA GLY A 363 -32.36 4.87 5.70
C GLY A 363 -33.23 5.18 6.93
N GLY A 364 -33.80 6.39 7.01
CA GLY A 364 -34.59 6.85 8.16
C GLY A 364 -33.78 7.33 9.37
N VAL A 365 -32.43 7.34 9.27
CA VAL A 365 -31.55 7.83 10.33
C VAL A 365 -30.99 9.20 9.96
N GLU A 366 -31.08 10.16 10.88
CA GLU A 366 -30.45 11.48 10.73
C GLU A 366 -28.95 11.40 11.07
N LEU A 367 -28.11 11.81 10.13
CA LEU A 367 -26.66 11.72 10.20
C LEU A 367 -26.01 13.10 9.99
N PRO A 368 -24.87 13.40 10.64
CA PRO A 368 -24.10 14.60 10.32
C PRO A 368 -23.68 14.59 8.84
N TYR A 369 -23.93 15.69 8.12
CA TYR A 369 -23.57 15.79 6.71
C TYR A 369 -22.31 16.63 6.53
N ARG A 370 -21.23 16.04 5.99
CA ARG A 370 -19.95 16.72 5.76
C ARG A 370 -19.44 16.42 4.36
N PRO A 371 -19.92 17.11 3.31
CA PRO A 371 -19.65 16.73 1.92
C PRO A 371 -18.31 17.21 1.37
N ILE A 372 -17.25 17.01 2.16
CA ILE A 372 -15.87 17.29 1.79
C ILE A 372 -15.02 16.06 2.09
N ALA A 373 -14.03 15.78 1.26
CA ALA A 373 -13.05 14.74 1.55
C ALA A 373 -11.68 15.09 0.98
N VAL A 374 -10.67 15.15 1.84
CA VAL A 374 -9.26 15.26 1.45
C VAL A 374 -8.65 13.87 1.49
N ASN A 375 -8.40 13.30 0.30
CA ASN A 375 -7.78 11.99 0.13
C ASN A 375 -6.32 12.11 -0.30
N PHE A 376 -5.49 11.24 0.26
CA PHE A 376 -4.06 11.21 0.03
C PHE A 376 -3.54 9.78 -0.02
N LYS A 377 -2.53 9.53 -0.85
CA LYS A 377 -1.91 8.21 -0.98
C LYS A 377 -0.42 8.35 -1.28
N MET A 378 0.16 7.36 -1.97
CA MET A 378 1.60 7.18 -2.19
C MET A 378 2.32 8.45 -2.66
N GLY A 379 1.75 9.25 -3.57
CA GLY A 379 2.43 10.44 -4.09
C GLY A 379 2.67 11.52 -3.03
N ALA A 380 1.84 11.57 -1.98
CA ALA A 380 1.97 12.52 -0.87
C ALA A 380 2.67 11.92 0.37
N VAL A 381 2.63 10.59 0.55
CA VAL A 381 3.10 9.94 1.79
C VAL A 381 4.24 8.94 1.58
N GLY A 382 4.66 8.70 0.33
CA GLY A 382 5.85 7.93 -0.03
C GLY A 382 7.11 8.77 0.13
N HIS A 383 7.32 9.31 1.33
CA HIS A 383 8.41 10.21 1.70
C HIS A 383 9.00 9.83 3.06
N LYS A 384 10.23 10.30 3.33
CA LYS A 384 10.89 10.16 4.64
C LYS A 384 10.03 10.65 5.82
N HIS A 385 9.22 11.69 5.62
CA HIS A 385 8.30 12.23 6.62
C HIS A 385 6.83 11.91 6.26
N GLY A 386 6.59 10.71 5.73
CA GLY A 386 5.29 10.29 5.18
C GLY A 386 4.18 10.23 6.23
N MET A 387 4.49 9.77 7.44
CA MET A 387 3.53 9.70 8.56
C MET A 387 3.05 11.09 8.99
N THR A 388 3.97 12.04 9.19
CA THR A 388 3.61 13.41 9.60
C THR A 388 2.84 14.12 8.49
N THR A 389 3.18 13.87 7.23
CA THR A 389 2.42 14.35 6.07
C THR A 389 0.99 13.81 6.04
N ALA A 390 0.83 12.50 6.23
CA ALA A 390 -0.48 11.86 6.30
C ALA A 390 -1.33 12.45 7.45
N LEU A 391 -0.76 12.61 8.65
CA LEU A 391 -1.44 13.24 9.78
C LEU A 391 -1.84 14.70 9.48
N ALA A 392 -0.95 15.49 8.89
CA ALA A 392 -1.20 16.89 8.53
C ALA A 392 -2.36 17.05 7.54
N LEU A 393 -2.41 16.23 6.49
CA LEU A 393 -3.50 16.25 5.52
C LEU A 393 -4.81 15.75 6.13
N HIS A 394 -4.74 14.72 6.97
CA HIS A 394 -5.92 14.14 7.59
C HIS A 394 -6.53 15.03 8.69
N LEU A 395 -5.73 15.89 9.34
CA LEU A 395 -6.23 16.90 10.27
C LEU A 395 -7.32 17.78 9.63
N ILE A 396 -7.26 18.04 8.32
CA ILE A 396 -8.31 18.81 7.62
C ILE A 396 -9.67 18.09 7.72
N ASN A 397 -9.71 16.78 7.46
CA ASN A 397 -10.94 16.00 7.59
C ASN A 397 -11.40 15.95 9.06
N ILE A 398 -10.47 15.80 10.02
CA ILE A 398 -10.78 15.74 11.45
C ILE A 398 -11.37 17.07 11.95
N VAL A 399 -10.73 18.21 11.67
CA VAL A 399 -11.19 19.52 12.18
C VAL A 399 -12.52 19.95 11.58
N LEU A 400 -12.86 19.45 10.39
CA LEU A 400 -14.15 19.68 9.74
C LEU A 400 -15.21 18.62 10.10
N GLY A 401 -14.85 17.61 10.91
CA GLY A 401 -15.77 16.55 11.35
C GLY A 401 -16.17 15.55 10.26
N ALA A 402 -15.40 15.46 9.16
CA ALA A 402 -15.74 14.71 7.96
C ALA A 402 -15.29 13.23 7.98
N ILE A 403 -15.10 12.64 9.17
CA ILE A 403 -14.62 11.25 9.33
C ILE A 403 -15.82 10.30 9.49
N ASP A 404 -15.91 9.30 8.62
CA ASP A 404 -16.90 8.21 8.68
C ASP A 404 -18.37 8.67 8.70
N VAL A 405 -18.67 9.78 8.02
CA VAL A 405 -20.00 10.38 7.88
C VAL A 405 -20.36 10.60 6.41
N PRO A 406 -21.67 10.73 6.07
CA PRO A 406 -22.10 10.98 4.69
C PRO A 406 -21.41 12.17 4.03
N GLY A 407 -20.91 11.92 2.83
CA GLY A 407 -20.16 12.85 1.98
C GLY A 407 -18.70 13.05 2.37
N GLY A 408 -18.27 12.44 3.48
CA GLY A 408 -16.96 12.60 4.06
C GLY A 408 -15.91 11.61 3.58
N PHE A 409 -14.89 11.45 4.40
CA PHE A 409 -13.79 10.51 4.26
C PHE A 409 -14.08 9.25 5.06
N LEU A 410 -14.32 8.14 4.36
CA LEU A 410 -14.74 6.87 4.95
C LEU A 410 -13.57 5.91 5.10
N GLY A 411 -13.47 5.27 6.26
CA GLY A 411 -12.70 4.06 6.42
C GLY A 411 -13.28 2.92 5.59
N VAL A 412 -12.42 2.06 5.04
CA VAL A 412 -12.87 0.85 4.36
C VAL A 412 -13.36 -0.17 5.39
N ASN A 413 -14.65 -0.07 5.70
CA ASN A 413 -15.44 -0.95 6.57
C ASN A 413 -14.82 -1.23 7.95
N PRO A 414 -14.56 -0.18 8.75
CA PRO A 414 -13.98 -0.34 10.09
C PRO A 414 -14.93 -1.07 11.06
N VAL A 415 -16.24 -0.99 10.81
CA VAL A 415 -17.27 -1.80 11.49
C VAL A 415 -17.82 -2.82 10.49
N GLY A 416 -17.82 -4.08 10.87
CA GLY A 416 -18.30 -5.18 10.04
C GLY A 416 -19.27 -6.11 10.76
N PRO A 417 -19.61 -7.26 10.15
CA PRO A 417 -20.58 -8.19 10.70
C PRO A 417 -20.15 -8.80 12.05
N THR A 418 -18.84 -8.97 12.26
CA THR A 418 -18.27 -9.65 13.44
C THR A 418 -17.11 -8.89 14.09
N TRP A 419 -16.86 -7.65 13.68
CA TRP A 419 -15.77 -6.83 14.22
C TRP A 419 -16.16 -5.35 14.30
N GLU A 420 -15.53 -4.65 15.21
CA GLU A 420 -15.58 -3.19 15.35
C GLU A 420 -14.27 -2.69 15.98
N PRO A 421 -13.95 -1.40 15.87
CA PRO A 421 -12.77 -0.84 16.53
C PRO A 421 -12.85 -0.95 18.05
N GLU A 422 -11.71 -1.19 18.68
CA GLU A 422 -11.57 -1.33 20.14
C GLU A 422 -11.32 0.05 20.79
N VAL A 423 -11.72 0.19 22.06
CA VAL A 423 -11.41 1.37 22.88
C VAL A 423 -10.07 1.13 23.58
N GLY A 424 -9.05 1.89 23.20
CA GLY A 424 -7.72 1.84 23.80
C GLY A 424 -7.67 2.44 25.21
N PRO A 425 -6.52 2.32 25.90
CA PRO A 425 -6.36 2.73 27.31
C PRO A 425 -6.71 4.19 27.59
N ASP A 426 -6.49 5.08 26.61
CA ASP A 426 -6.78 6.52 26.73
C ASP A 426 -8.12 6.90 26.08
N GLY A 427 -9.01 5.94 25.87
CA GLY A 427 -10.25 6.13 25.11
C GLY A 427 -10.04 6.28 23.60
N MET A 428 -8.80 6.12 23.12
CA MET A 428 -8.43 6.31 21.72
C MET A 428 -8.78 5.10 20.86
N LEU A 429 -8.91 5.31 19.56
CA LEU A 429 -9.20 4.27 18.60
C LEU A 429 -8.06 3.26 18.49
N VAL A 430 -8.41 1.97 18.60
CA VAL A 430 -7.54 0.84 18.24
C VAL A 430 -8.25 0.05 17.15
N ALA A 431 -7.63 -0.08 15.97
CA ALA A 431 -8.21 -0.86 14.88
C ALA A 431 -8.46 -2.31 15.31
N ALA A 432 -9.59 -2.88 14.87
CA ALA A 432 -9.99 -4.25 15.22
C ALA A 432 -8.87 -5.26 14.93
N TYR A 433 -8.76 -6.31 15.74
CA TYR A 433 -7.77 -7.38 15.51
C TYR A 433 -7.80 -7.93 14.08
N HIS A 434 -8.98 -8.09 13.49
CA HIS A 434 -9.17 -8.49 12.10
C HIS A 434 -8.45 -7.58 11.11
N VAL A 435 -8.29 -6.27 11.37
CA VAL A 435 -7.53 -5.39 10.46
C VAL A 435 -6.03 -5.71 10.48
N ARG A 436 -5.53 -6.18 11.63
CA ARG A 436 -4.11 -6.40 11.93
C ARG A 436 -3.66 -7.85 11.69
N SER A 437 -4.58 -8.80 11.77
CA SER A 437 -4.30 -10.25 11.76
C SER A 437 -3.97 -10.83 10.38
N LEU A 438 -4.24 -10.14 9.27
CA LEU A 438 -3.92 -10.72 7.95
C LEU A 438 -2.40 -10.87 7.74
N PHE A 439 -1.63 -9.90 8.22
CA PHE A 439 -0.20 -9.77 7.92
C PHE A 439 0.67 -9.55 9.15
N GLY A 440 0.13 -9.74 10.36
CA GLY A 440 0.87 -9.59 11.61
C GLY A 440 1.24 -8.14 11.90
N TYR A 441 0.35 -7.20 11.58
CA TYR A 441 0.65 -5.78 11.74
C TYR A 441 0.66 -5.33 13.20
N ASN A 442 1.54 -4.37 13.51
CA ASN A 442 1.52 -3.67 14.78
C ASN A 442 0.24 -2.82 14.90
N ALA A 443 -0.22 -2.61 16.13
CA ALA A 443 -1.23 -1.59 16.42
C ALA A 443 -0.51 -0.23 16.59
N PRO A 444 -0.82 0.79 15.76
CA PRO A 444 -0.16 2.08 15.87
C PRO A 444 -0.44 2.81 17.18
N PHE A 445 -1.62 2.59 17.79
CA PHE A 445 -1.95 3.05 19.14
C PHE A 445 -2.23 1.85 20.06
N PRO A 446 -1.71 1.85 21.30
CA PRO A 446 -0.76 2.80 21.91
C PRO A 446 0.69 2.65 21.39
N GLY A 447 0.88 1.88 20.30
CA GLY A 447 2.17 1.49 19.76
C GLY A 447 2.60 0.14 20.32
N ALA A 448 3.22 -0.69 19.48
CA ALA A 448 3.72 -1.99 19.90
C ALA A 448 4.83 -1.86 20.97
N PRO A 449 5.06 -2.90 21.77
CA PRO A 449 6.22 -2.95 22.66
C PRO A 449 7.53 -2.88 21.87
N VAL A 450 8.43 -1.98 22.26
CA VAL A 450 9.76 -1.87 21.65
C VAL A 450 10.70 -2.89 22.29
N LYS A 451 11.40 -3.66 21.45
CA LYS A 451 12.32 -4.72 21.90
C LYS A 451 13.57 -4.74 21.02
N PRO A 452 14.68 -5.36 21.48
CA PRO A 452 15.80 -5.70 20.60
C PRO A 452 15.33 -6.43 19.33
N PRO A 453 15.93 -6.17 18.15
CA PRO A 453 15.54 -6.83 16.91
C PRO A 453 15.65 -8.36 16.99
N GLU A 454 14.57 -9.04 16.60
CA GLU A 454 14.50 -10.51 16.52
C GLU A 454 14.12 -10.98 15.10
N THR A 455 13.64 -10.08 14.25
CA THR A 455 13.19 -10.37 12.88
C THR A 455 13.92 -9.53 11.84
N LEU A 456 14.03 -10.06 10.61
CA LEU A 456 14.61 -9.33 9.47
C LEU A 456 13.84 -8.06 9.09
N SER A 457 12.59 -7.94 9.53
CA SER A 457 11.74 -6.78 9.26
C SER A 457 11.99 -5.60 10.21
N LEU A 458 12.74 -5.80 11.30
CA LEU A 458 12.95 -4.80 12.36
C LEU A 458 11.64 -4.22 12.92
N GLN A 459 10.55 -4.99 12.88
CA GLN A 459 9.22 -4.53 13.31
C GLN A 459 9.20 -4.18 14.81
N GLU A 460 10.12 -4.73 15.60
CA GLU A 460 10.33 -4.45 17.02
C GLU A 460 10.85 -3.03 17.29
N LEU A 461 11.50 -2.40 16.30
CA LEU A 461 11.96 -1.01 16.34
C LEU A 461 10.98 -0.02 15.72
N LEU A 462 9.87 -0.51 15.17
CA LEU A 462 8.85 0.28 14.48
C LEU A 462 7.52 0.20 15.24
N PRO A 463 7.44 0.72 16.48
CA PRO A 463 6.28 0.54 17.35
C PRO A 463 5.00 1.17 16.80
N ILE A 464 5.13 2.19 15.96
CA ILE A 464 4.00 2.92 15.37
C ILE A 464 3.62 2.36 13.98
N ALA A 465 4.60 1.96 13.17
CA ALA A 465 4.36 1.55 11.80
C ALA A 465 3.56 0.24 11.76
N VAL A 466 2.69 0.08 10.77
CA VAL A 466 1.94 -1.18 10.61
C VAL A 466 2.87 -2.40 10.39
N GLY A 467 4.06 -2.22 9.82
CA GLY A 467 5.09 -3.28 9.71
C GLY A 467 6.38 -2.78 9.06
N GLY A 468 7.41 -3.62 8.98
CA GLY A 468 8.76 -3.23 8.53
C GLY A 468 9.25 -3.88 7.24
N ARG A 469 8.36 -4.15 6.27
CA ARG A 469 8.68 -4.97 5.07
C ARG A 469 9.83 -4.43 4.21
N VAL A 470 10.08 -3.13 4.26
CA VAL A 470 11.17 -2.47 3.52
C VAL A 470 12.55 -2.71 4.14
N MET A 471 12.61 -3.26 5.36
CA MET A 471 13.85 -3.42 6.14
C MET A 471 14.68 -4.64 5.75
N TYR A 472 14.07 -5.65 5.11
CA TYR A 472 14.71 -6.92 4.77
C TYR A 472 16.06 -6.77 4.02
N PRO A 473 16.19 -5.93 2.97
CA PRO A 473 17.48 -5.76 2.30
C PRO A 473 18.59 -5.25 3.24
N PHE A 474 18.25 -4.40 4.21
CA PHE A 474 19.23 -3.86 5.17
C PHE A 474 19.72 -4.95 6.11
N THR A 475 18.82 -5.75 6.68
CA THR A 475 19.16 -6.82 7.63
C THR A 475 19.84 -8.02 6.95
N ILE A 476 19.50 -8.31 5.69
CA ILE A 476 20.22 -9.33 4.91
C ILE A 476 21.65 -8.87 4.60
N LEU A 477 21.84 -7.59 4.27
CA LEU A 477 23.16 -7.06 3.96
C LEU A 477 24.02 -6.86 5.22
N ALA A 478 23.44 -6.46 6.35
CA ALA A 478 24.16 -6.04 7.55
C ALA A 478 23.41 -6.34 8.87
N GLY A 479 22.87 -7.55 9.05
CA GLY A 479 22.04 -7.92 10.20
C GLY A 479 22.72 -7.78 11.56
N GLU A 480 24.04 -8.00 11.60
CA GLU A 480 24.87 -7.87 12.81
C GLU A 480 24.87 -6.44 13.39
N GLU A 481 24.74 -5.41 12.55
CA GLU A 481 24.62 -4.01 13.02
C GLU A 481 23.33 -3.80 13.83
N PHE A 482 22.28 -4.55 13.50
CA PHE A 482 21.02 -4.58 14.23
C PHE A 482 21.02 -5.62 15.36
N GLY A 483 22.11 -6.35 15.56
CA GLY A 483 22.28 -7.41 16.56
C GLY A 483 21.48 -8.66 16.27
N LEU A 484 21.18 -8.93 15.00
CA LEU A 484 20.66 -10.23 14.59
C LEU A 484 21.79 -11.27 14.59
N ASP A 485 21.48 -12.46 15.10
CA ASP A 485 22.40 -13.58 15.26
C ASP A 485 22.25 -14.66 14.17
N PHE A 486 21.42 -14.40 13.17
CA PHE A 486 21.12 -15.32 12.08
C PHE A 486 21.11 -14.60 10.73
N THR A 487 21.16 -15.40 9.67
CA THR A 487 21.02 -14.96 8.28
C THR A 487 20.08 -15.91 7.55
N PRO A 488 19.29 -15.45 6.56
CA PRO A 488 18.38 -16.32 5.85
C PRO A 488 19.09 -17.37 4.98
N ASP A 489 18.68 -18.63 5.13
CA ASP A 489 19.18 -19.77 4.38
C ASP A 489 18.30 -20.10 3.16
N VAL A 490 16.98 -19.89 3.30
CA VAL A 490 15.98 -20.25 2.28
C VAL A 490 15.03 -19.09 2.03
N LEU A 491 14.84 -18.74 0.75
CA LEU A 491 13.79 -17.83 0.29
C LEU A 491 12.77 -18.58 -0.56
N LEU A 492 11.50 -18.53 -0.14
CA LEU A 492 10.36 -18.90 -0.98
C LEU A 492 9.77 -17.62 -1.58
N HIS A 493 9.75 -17.52 -2.90
CA HIS A 493 9.42 -16.30 -3.64
C HIS A 493 8.23 -16.53 -4.58
N CYS A 494 7.17 -15.72 -4.51
CA CYS A 494 6.00 -15.87 -5.38
C CYS A 494 5.26 -14.55 -5.66
N ARG A 495 4.95 -14.27 -6.93
CA ARG A 495 4.11 -13.11 -7.36
C ARG A 495 4.56 -11.76 -6.80
N VAL A 496 5.85 -11.60 -6.61
CA VAL A 496 6.54 -10.34 -6.34
C VAL A 496 7.77 -10.32 -7.26
N ASN A 497 8.36 -9.16 -7.50
CA ASN A 497 9.61 -9.07 -8.26
C ASN A 497 10.53 -8.08 -7.54
N LEU A 498 11.23 -8.57 -6.53
CA LEU A 498 12.06 -7.78 -5.61
C LEU A 498 13.08 -6.91 -6.35
N MET A 499 13.66 -7.39 -7.44
CA MET A 499 14.62 -6.63 -8.26
C MET A 499 14.02 -5.41 -8.94
N MET A 500 12.75 -5.48 -9.32
CA MET A 500 12.03 -4.37 -9.97
C MET A 500 11.33 -3.45 -8.97
N SER A 501 11.16 -3.90 -7.74
CA SER A 501 10.30 -3.24 -6.77
C SER A 501 11.01 -2.75 -5.53
N ILE A 502 12.20 -3.26 -5.21
CA ILE A 502 13.11 -2.65 -4.25
C ILE A 502 14.00 -1.62 -4.95
N VAL A 503 14.33 -0.53 -4.26
CA VAL A 503 15.26 0.49 -4.75
C VAL A 503 16.68 -0.05 -4.83
N ASP A 504 17.53 0.57 -5.65
CA ASP A 504 18.93 0.16 -5.85
C ASP A 504 19.04 -1.34 -6.20
N PRO A 505 18.69 -1.74 -7.44
CA PRO A 505 18.69 -3.13 -7.86
C PRO A 505 20.08 -3.78 -7.76
N VAL A 506 21.16 -3.00 -7.74
CA VAL A 506 22.52 -3.53 -7.52
C VAL A 506 22.64 -4.06 -6.10
N ARG A 507 22.34 -3.25 -5.09
CA ARG A 507 22.38 -3.68 -3.69
C ARG A 507 21.33 -4.74 -3.37
N MET A 508 20.15 -4.67 -4.00
CA MET A 508 19.15 -5.73 -3.89
C MET A 508 19.70 -7.07 -4.42
N GLY A 509 20.39 -7.07 -5.57
CA GLY A 509 21.06 -8.25 -6.10
C GLY A 509 22.13 -8.81 -5.15
N GLU A 510 22.89 -7.94 -4.47
CA GLU A 510 23.83 -8.36 -3.41
C GLU A 510 23.10 -9.05 -2.24
N ALA A 511 21.94 -8.52 -1.83
CA ALA A 511 21.13 -9.13 -0.77
C ALA A 511 20.62 -10.53 -1.19
N LEU A 512 20.09 -10.68 -2.41
CA LEU A 512 19.64 -12.01 -2.90
C LEU A 512 20.78 -13.02 -2.98
N LYS A 513 21.99 -12.60 -3.38
CA LYS A 513 23.16 -13.50 -3.43
C LYS A 513 23.59 -14.02 -2.06
N LYS A 514 23.27 -13.31 -0.97
CA LYS A 514 23.53 -13.80 0.40
C LYS A 514 22.61 -14.94 0.82
N ILE A 515 21.51 -15.20 0.11
CA ILE A 515 20.58 -16.28 0.40
C ILE A 515 21.01 -17.55 -0.37
N PRO A 516 21.47 -18.61 0.31
CA PRO A 516 22.01 -19.81 -0.33
C PRO A 516 21.03 -20.52 -1.24
N PHE A 517 19.77 -20.68 -0.84
CA PHE A 517 18.77 -21.44 -1.58
C PHE A 517 17.50 -20.62 -1.82
N ILE A 518 17.15 -20.41 -3.09
CA ILE A 518 15.99 -19.60 -3.50
C ILE A 518 15.07 -20.46 -4.38
N VAL A 519 13.79 -20.51 -4.01
CA VAL A 519 12.72 -21.15 -4.79
C VAL A 519 11.79 -20.06 -5.30
N SER A 520 11.57 -19.99 -6.61
CA SER A 520 10.66 -19.02 -7.22
C SER A 520 9.46 -19.69 -7.88
N PHE A 521 8.26 -19.34 -7.45
CA PHE A 521 7.01 -19.68 -8.09
C PHE A 521 6.64 -18.57 -9.06
N VAL A 522 6.58 -18.89 -10.36
CA VAL A 522 6.42 -17.86 -11.40
C VAL A 522 5.49 -18.32 -12.52
N THR A 523 4.88 -17.34 -13.17
CA THR A 523 4.29 -17.54 -14.50
C THR A 523 5.32 -17.29 -15.61
N HIS A 524 6.25 -16.34 -15.40
CA HIS A 524 7.31 -15.96 -16.34
C HIS A 524 8.63 -15.82 -15.59
N LEU A 525 9.76 -16.07 -16.25
CA LEU A 525 11.08 -15.87 -15.64
C LEU A 525 11.40 -14.37 -15.57
N ASP A 526 11.08 -13.76 -14.43
CA ASP A 526 11.37 -12.35 -14.11
C ASP A 526 12.76 -12.13 -13.51
N GLU A 527 13.11 -10.86 -13.24
CA GLU A 527 14.43 -10.46 -12.77
C GLU A 527 14.82 -11.11 -11.43
N THR A 528 13.85 -11.41 -10.56
CA THR A 528 14.10 -12.05 -9.27
C THR A 528 14.24 -13.56 -9.44
N ALA A 529 13.46 -14.17 -10.32
CA ALA A 529 13.56 -15.59 -10.67
C ALA A 529 14.93 -15.95 -11.28
N GLU A 530 15.60 -15.01 -11.96
CA GLU A 530 16.98 -15.17 -12.44
C GLU A 530 18.02 -15.39 -11.31
N PHE A 531 17.65 -15.24 -10.02
CA PHE A 531 18.49 -15.60 -8.86
C PHE A 531 18.12 -16.96 -8.26
N ALA A 532 17.01 -17.57 -8.67
CA ALA A 532 16.49 -18.80 -8.08
C ALA A 532 17.39 -20.02 -8.37
N ASP A 533 17.41 -20.98 -7.45
CA ASP A 533 18.02 -22.30 -7.65
C ASP A 533 17.01 -23.29 -8.23
N VAL A 534 15.74 -23.15 -7.84
CA VAL A 534 14.60 -23.90 -8.36
C VAL A 534 13.49 -22.93 -8.76
N VAL A 535 12.94 -23.12 -9.95
CA VAL A 535 11.76 -22.41 -10.43
C VAL A 535 10.61 -23.40 -10.55
N LEU A 536 9.45 -23.03 -10.03
CA LEU A 536 8.23 -23.82 -10.07
C LEU A 536 7.14 -23.07 -10.87
N PRO A 537 6.45 -23.74 -11.80
CA PRO A 537 5.42 -23.11 -12.62
C PRO A 537 4.14 -22.87 -11.81
N ASP A 538 3.79 -21.59 -11.55
CA ASP A 538 2.53 -21.20 -10.89
C ASP A 538 1.35 -21.22 -11.87
N ALA A 539 0.17 -21.58 -11.36
CA ALA A 539 -1.07 -21.55 -12.13
C ALA A 539 -1.55 -20.10 -12.38
N HIS A 540 -2.05 -19.85 -13.58
CA HIS A 540 -2.69 -18.58 -13.93
C HIS A 540 -3.98 -18.37 -13.11
N ASP A 541 -4.45 -17.12 -12.97
CA ASP A 541 -5.69 -16.82 -12.24
C ASP A 541 -6.95 -17.44 -12.88
N MET A 542 -6.88 -17.84 -14.14
CA MET A 542 -7.95 -18.58 -14.84
C MET A 542 -7.82 -20.10 -14.71
N GLU A 543 -6.81 -20.60 -14.02
CA GLU A 543 -6.45 -22.02 -13.91
C GLU A 543 -6.53 -22.54 -12.46
N ARG A 544 -6.92 -21.70 -11.50
CA ARG A 544 -6.83 -22.00 -10.06
C ARG A 544 -8.08 -21.66 -9.28
N ASP A 545 -8.23 -22.30 -8.12
CA ASP A 545 -9.33 -22.07 -7.19
C ASP A 545 -8.80 -21.41 -5.92
N ASP A 546 -9.37 -20.27 -5.54
CA ASP A 546 -9.04 -19.58 -4.30
C ASP A 546 -10.20 -18.68 -3.84
N LEU A 547 -10.19 -18.32 -2.56
CA LEU A 547 -11.17 -17.38 -1.99
C LEU A 547 -10.50 -16.01 -1.80
N PHE A 548 -11.02 -14.99 -2.47
CA PHE A 548 -10.58 -13.63 -2.20
C PHE A 548 -11.18 -13.15 -0.87
N PRO A 549 -10.37 -12.55 0.04
CA PRO A 549 -10.82 -12.17 1.38
C PRO A 549 -11.68 -10.89 1.36
N ALA A 550 -12.69 -10.80 0.50
CA ALA A 550 -13.52 -9.60 0.34
C ALA A 550 -14.16 -9.15 1.67
N ASN A 551 -14.64 -10.08 2.52
CA ASN A 551 -15.25 -9.75 3.82
C ASN A 551 -14.23 -9.61 4.98
N HIS A 552 -12.98 -9.27 4.70
CA HIS A 552 -11.99 -8.98 5.74
C HIS A 552 -11.82 -7.46 5.85
N PRO A 553 -11.65 -6.86 7.04
CA PRO A 553 -11.46 -5.40 7.17
C PRO A 553 -10.10 -4.88 6.69
N TYR A 554 -9.32 -5.77 6.07
CA TYR A 554 -8.18 -5.41 5.25
C TYR A 554 -8.59 -5.04 3.80
N ALA A 555 -9.77 -5.49 3.33
CA ALA A 555 -10.05 -5.75 1.94
C ALA A 555 -10.86 -4.68 1.19
N PHE A 556 -10.76 -4.79 -0.14
CA PHE A 556 -11.34 -3.96 -1.19
C PHE A 556 -12.85 -4.20 -1.33
N LEU A 557 -13.59 -3.80 -0.29
CA LEU A 557 -15.03 -3.60 -0.35
C LEU A 557 -15.31 -2.12 -0.43
N VAL A 558 -16.23 -1.71 -1.29
CA VAL A 558 -16.67 -0.32 -1.37
C VAL A 558 -17.24 0.07 0.00
N PRO A 559 -16.75 1.12 0.69
CA PRO A 559 -17.33 1.61 1.94
C PRO A 559 -18.65 2.34 1.69
N GLY A 560 -19.35 2.70 2.75
CA GLY A 560 -20.70 3.26 2.64
C GLY A 560 -21.76 2.19 2.36
N PRO A 561 -22.97 2.59 1.90
CA PRO A 561 -24.09 1.71 1.63
C PRO A 561 -23.74 0.61 0.62
N GLY A 562 -24.40 -0.54 0.73
CA GLY A 562 -24.22 -1.67 -0.17
C GLY A 562 -24.27 -3.01 0.56
N VAL A 563 -23.71 -4.04 -0.06
CA VAL A 563 -23.79 -5.42 0.43
C VAL A 563 -22.46 -5.92 0.98
N TRP A 564 -22.53 -6.78 2.00
CA TRP A 564 -21.47 -7.71 2.36
C TRP A 564 -21.47 -8.88 1.38
N TYR A 565 -20.32 -9.23 0.79
CA TYR A 565 -20.21 -10.31 -0.20
C TYR A 565 -18.80 -10.93 -0.20
N GLY A 566 -18.71 -12.21 -0.55
CA GLY A 566 -17.44 -12.88 -0.81
C GLY A 566 -17.22 -13.12 -2.30
N ALA A 567 -15.96 -13.31 -2.72
CA ALA A 567 -15.60 -13.59 -4.11
C ALA A 567 -14.73 -14.84 -4.19
N ARG A 568 -15.15 -15.83 -4.98
CA ARG A 568 -14.39 -17.07 -5.22
C ARG A 568 -13.86 -17.07 -6.64
N ARG A 569 -12.55 -17.27 -6.78
CA ARG A 569 -11.94 -17.57 -8.06
C ARG A 569 -12.07 -19.06 -8.30
N GLN A 570 -12.58 -19.44 -9.46
CA GLN A 570 -12.64 -20.82 -9.90
C GLN A 570 -11.90 -20.96 -11.23
N PRO A 571 -11.31 -22.14 -11.51
CA PRO A 571 -10.67 -22.40 -12.79
C PRO A 571 -11.68 -22.33 -13.93
N VAL A 572 -11.33 -21.59 -14.99
CA VAL A 572 -12.08 -21.53 -16.25
C VAL A 572 -11.55 -22.56 -17.23
N VAL A 573 -10.25 -22.86 -17.15
CA VAL A 573 -9.56 -23.89 -17.92
C VAL A 573 -8.67 -24.72 -16.98
N PRO A 574 -8.33 -25.96 -17.31
CA PRO A 574 -7.33 -26.71 -16.54
C PRO A 574 -5.96 -26.01 -16.58
N PRO A 575 -5.11 -26.16 -15.56
CA PRO A 575 -3.74 -25.67 -15.59
C PRO A 575 -2.97 -26.15 -16.83
N ALA A 576 -2.29 -25.23 -17.51
CA ALA A 576 -1.45 -25.56 -18.65
C ALA A 576 -0.18 -26.32 -18.24
N GLY A 577 0.24 -27.28 -19.07
CA GLY A 577 1.47 -28.05 -18.86
C GLY A 577 1.47 -28.77 -17.50
N ALA A 578 2.49 -28.51 -16.69
CA ALA A 578 2.62 -29.03 -15.33
C ALA A 578 2.46 -27.93 -14.26
N SER A 579 1.85 -26.78 -14.60
CA SER A 579 1.61 -25.70 -13.63
C SER A 579 0.74 -26.16 -12.45
N ARG A 580 1.09 -25.71 -11.25
CA ARG A 580 0.33 -25.94 -10.01
C ARG A 580 0.13 -24.63 -9.29
N HIS A 581 -1.00 -24.47 -8.62
CA HIS A 581 -1.20 -23.32 -7.74
C HIS A 581 -0.19 -23.36 -6.59
N TRP A 582 0.61 -22.32 -6.43
CA TRP A 582 1.71 -22.31 -5.46
C TRP A 582 1.27 -22.57 -4.01
N ALA A 583 0.08 -22.10 -3.63
CA ALA A 583 -0.48 -22.33 -2.30
C ALA A 583 -0.78 -23.82 -2.05
N ASP A 584 -1.24 -24.57 -3.05
CA ASP A 584 -1.37 -26.03 -2.95
C ASP A 584 0.00 -26.72 -2.87
N VAL A 585 1.04 -26.14 -3.47
CA VAL A 585 2.42 -26.64 -3.31
C VAL A 585 2.94 -26.39 -1.88
N LEU A 586 2.60 -25.27 -1.24
CA LEU A 586 2.94 -25.05 0.17
C LEU A 586 2.27 -26.08 1.10
N LEU A 587 1.01 -26.44 0.84
CA LEU A 587 0.32 -27.53 1.55
C LEU A 587 1.08 -28.85 1.38
N ASP A 588 1.48 -29.20 0.15
CA ASP A 588 2.26 -30.41 -0.14
C ASP A 588 3.61 -30.44 0.59
N LEU A 589 4.33 -29.32 0.60
CA LEU A 589 5.58 -29.17 1.36
C LEU A 589 5.35 -29.33 2.86
N ALA A 590 4.26 -28.80 3.42
CA ALA A 590 3.93 -28.98 4.83
C ALA A 590 3.73 -30.47 5.17
N TYR A 591 3.02 -31.23 4.33
CA TYR A 591 2.85 -32.67 4.53
C TYR A 591 4.17 -33.45 4.41
N ARG A 592 5.06 -33.08 3.48
CA ARG A 592 6.38 -33.72 3.33
C ARG A 592 7.34 -33.40 4.48
N LEU A 593 7.16 -32.24 5.11
CA LEU A 593 7.88 -31.82 6.31
C LEU A 593 7.31 -32.43 7.59
N GLY A 594 6.11 -33.04 7.53
CA GLY A 594 5.44 -33.62 8.69
C GLY A 594 4.80 -32.57 9.61
N ILE A 595 4.50 -31.37 9.10
CA ILE A 595 3.89 -30.25 9.88
C ILE A 595 2.40 -30.04 9.51
N GLY A 596 1.73 -31.10 9.08
CA GLY A 596 0.36 -31.03 8.56
C GLY A 596 -0.66 -30.67 9.64
N GLU A 597 -0.53 -31.28 10.82
CA GLU A 597 -1.43 -31.06 11.96
C GLU A 597 -1.33 -29.61 12.46
N GLU A 598 -0.12 -29.11 12.70
CA GLU A 598 0.12 -27.73 13.16
C GLU A 598 -0.38 -26.70 12.14
N LEU A 599 -0.26 -27.02 10.84
CA LEU A 599 -0.83 -26.20 9.78
C LEU A 599 -2.36 -26.19 9.84
N HIS A 600 -3.00 -27.33 10.07
CA HIS A 600 -4.46 -27.42 10.16
C HIS A 600 -4.98 -26.64 11.37
N GLU A 601 -4.32 -26.74 12.52
CA GLU A 601 -4.62 -25.93 13.71
C GLU A 601 -4.49 -24.43 13.43
N ALA A 602 -3.38 -24.01 12.82
CA ALA A 602 -3.16 -22.62 12.45
C ALA A 602 -4.20 -22.11 11.45
N CYS A 603 -4.58 -22.93 10.47
CA CYS A 603 -5.67 -22.63 9.54
C CYS A 603 -7.00 -22.48 10.26
N ASN A 604 -7.35 -23.42 11.15
CA ASN A 604 -8.61 -23.38 11.91
C ASN A 604 -8.71 -22.11 12.74
N LEU A 605 -7.61 -21.68 13.36
CA LEU A 605 -7.55 -20.43 14.12
C LEU A 605 -7.69 -19.19 13.21
N LEU A 606 -6.87 -19.09 12.17
CA LEU A 606 -6.79 -17.89 11.32
C LEU A 606 -8.02 -17.70 10.43
N PHE A 607 -8.62 -18.80 9.96
CA PHE A 607 -9.84 -18.79 9.15
C PHE A 607 -11.13 -18.92 9.98
N GLU A 608 -11.00 -19.04 11.30
CA GLU A 608 -12.11 -19.24 12.24
C GLU A 608 -12.96 -20.50 11.91
N LEU A 609 -12.35 -21.53 11.34
CA LEU A 609 -13.04 -22.80 11.02
C LEU A 609 -13.26 -23.60 12.30
N LYS A 610 -14.52 -23.95 12.58
CA LYS A 610 -14.93 -24.64 13.82
C LYS A 610 -15.91 -25.77 13.51
N GLY A 611 -16.07 -26.70 14.46
CA GLY A 611 -17.03 -27.80 14.36
C GLY A 611 -16.79 -28.65 13.10
N ASN A 612 -17.84 -28.90 12.33
CA ASN A 612 -17.79 -29.67 11.08
C ASN A 612 -17.03 -28.98 9.93
N LEU A 613 -16.71 -27.68 10.05
CA LEU A 613 -15.91 -26.94 9.08
C LEU A 613 -14.42 -26.97 9.39
N ALA A 614 -14.02 -27.40 10.58
CA ALA A 614 -12.61 -27.49 10.97
C ALA A 614 -11.87 -28.51 10.09
N LEU A 615 -10.60 -28.22 9.80
CA LEU A 615 -9.65 -29.18 9.25
C LEU A 615 -9.28 -30.17 10.35
N SER A 616 -9.44 -31.46 10.08
CA SER A 616 -9.02 -32.54 10.98
C SER A 616 -7.51 -32.65 11.07
N ALA A 617 -6.97 -33.13 12.20
CA ALA A 617 -5.53 -33.34 12.38
C ALA A 617 -4.94 -34.31 11.34
N GLU A 618 -5.71 -35.35 10.98
CA GLU A 618 -5.36 -36.29 9.93
C GLU A 618 -5.96 -35.87 8.58
N GLY A 619 -5.21 -36.09 7.50
CA GLY A 619 -5.68 -35.91 6.13
C GLY A 619 -4.90 -34.91 5.29
N ARG A 620 -5.26 -34.81 4.02
CA ARG A 620 -4.69 -33.86 3.06
C ARG A 620 -5.81 -33.01 2.48
N PHE A 621 -5.63 -31.70 2.49
CA PHE A 621 -6.58 -30.70 2.01
C PHE A 621 -5.94 -29.90 0.88
N SER A 622 -6.77 -29.44 -0.04
CA SER A 622 -6.43 -28.46 -1.07
C SER A 622 -6.87 -27.05 -0.68
N VAL A 623 -6.39 -26.04 -1.40
CA VAL A 623 -6.89 -24.67 -1.26
C VAL A 623 -8.39 -24.61 -1.57
N ALA A 624 -8.88 -25.41 -2.53
CA ALA A 624 -10.30 -25.48 -2.87
C ALA A 624 -11.14 -26.01 -1.69
N ASP A 625 -10.65 -27.03 -0.98
CA ASP A 625 -11.31 -27.58 0.22
C ASP A 625 -11.44 -26.55 1.34
N ILE A 626 -10.39 -25.75 1.54
CA ILE A 626 -10.34 -24.68 2.55
C ILE A 626 -11.23 -23.51 2.12
N ALA A 627 -11.22 -23.15 0.84
CA ALA A 627 -12.07 -22.10 0.28
C ALA A 627 -13.56 -22.45 0.44
N GLU A 628 -13.97 -23.69 0.14
CA GLU A 628 -15.36 -24.13 0.32
C GLU A 628 -15.81 -24.00 1.79
N ARG A 629 -14.98 -24.42 2.74
CA ARG A 629 -15.28 -24.30 4.18
C ARG A 629 -15.48 -22.85 4.60
N GLN A 630 -14.63 -21.94 4.12
CA GLN A 630 -14.76 -20.51 4.38
C GLN A 630 -16.02 -19.90 3.74
N VAL A 631 -16.43 -20.37 2.55
CA VAL A 631 -17.70 -19.95 1.94
C VAL A 631 -18.88 -20.39 2.81
N ARG A 632 -18.91 -21.66 3.23
CA ARG A 632 -19.97 -22.20 4.10
C ARG A 632 -20.02 -21.51 5.46
N LEU A 633 -18.87 -21.18 6.05
CA LEU A 633 -18.80 -20.42 7.30
C LEU A 633 -19.52 -19.07 7.18
N ARG A 634 -19.35 -18.37 6.05
CA ARG A 634 -19.85 -16.99 5.88
C ARG A 634 -21.27 -16.93 5.32
N ALA A 635 -21.62 -17.82 4.40
CA ALA A 635 -22.91 -17.83 3.70
C ALA A 635 -23.92 -18.85 4.28
N GLY A 636 -23.54 -19.62 5.31
CA GLY A 636 -24.35 -20.67 5.93
C GLY A 636 -24.21 -22.04 5.24
N GLU A 637 -24.65 -23.11 5.91
CA GLU A 637 -24.49 -24.50 5.40
C GLU A 637 -25.30 -24.80 4.13
N ALA A 638 -26.36 -24.03 3.88
CA ALA A 638 -27.13 -24.08 2.64
C ALA A 638 -26.43 -23.38 1.46
N ALA A 639 -25.27 -22.75 1.68
CA ALA A 639 -24.47 -22.18 0.61
C ALA A 639 -24.09 -23.26 -0.41
N PRO A 640 -24.20 -22.96 -1.72
CA PRO A 640 -24.08 -23.97 -2.76
C PRO A 640 -22.74 -24.73 -2.68
N ARG A 641 -22.83 -26.07 -2.74
CA ARG A 641 -21.65 -26.95 -2.88
C ARG A 641 -20.97 -26.70 -4.23
N VAL A 642 -19.65 -26.92 -4.23
CA VAL A 642 -18.71 -26.88 -5.36
C VAL A 642 -19.35 -27.07 -6.74
N GLY A 643 -19.27 -26.03 -7.57
CA GLY A 643 -19.71 -26.01 -8.98
C GLY A 643 -20.55 -24.79 -9.36
N ALA A 644 -21.06 -24.06 -8.37
CA ALA A 644 -22.08 -23.06 -8.60
C ALA A 644 -22.01 -21.91 -7.59
N VAL A 645 -21.15 -20.93 -7.86
CA VAL A 645 -21.68 -19.57 -7.77
C VAL A 645 -22.59 -19.44 -9.00
N ASN A 646 -23.80 -20.02 -8.93
CA ASN A 646 -24.69 -20.15 -10.08
C ASN A 646 -25.02 -18.73 -10.59
N GLY A 647 -24.33 -18.31 -11.66
CA GLY A 647 -24.54 -17.03 -12.34
C GLY A 647 -23.56 -15.89 -12.03
N SER A 648 -22.83 -15.89 -10.90
CA SER A 648 -21.96 -14.76 -10.50
C SER A 648 -20.58 -15.20 -10.01
N SER A 649 -19.64 -14.26 -9.93
CA SER A 649 -18.30 -14.39 -9.33
C SER A 649 -18.31 -14.17 -7.81
N THR A 650 -19.48 -13.82 -7.24
CA THR A 650 -19.64 -13.47 -5.82
C THR A 650 -20.83 -14.17 -5.18
N PHE A 651 -20.74 -14.36 -3.87
CA PHE A 651 -21.86 -14.75 -3.02
C PHE A 651 -22.21 -13.61 -2.06
N ARG A 652 -23.48 -13.18 -2.07
CA ARG A 652 -23.96 -12.12 -1.19
C ARG A 652 -24.25 -12.68 0.20
N LEU A 653 -23.93 -11.89 1.23
CA LEU A 653 -24.22 -12.23 2.63
C LEU A 653 -25.48 -11.50 3.10
N ARG A 654 -25.43 -10.17 3.18
CA ARG A 654 -26.56 -9.30 3.54
C ARG A 654 -26.26 -7.84 3.20
N GLU A 655 -27.29 -7.01 3.21
CA GLU A 655 -27.12 -5.56 3.17
C GLU A 655 -26.36 -5.06 4.39
N LYS A 656 -25.57 -4.01 4.20
CA LYS A 656 -24.91 -3.27 5.28
C LYS A 656 -25.96 -2.47 6.06
N ARG A 657 -25.81 -2.46 7.38
CA ARG A 657 -26.59 -1.53 8.21
C ARG A 657 -26.05 -0.11 8.06
N ILE A 658 -26.85 0.90 8.41
CA ILE A 658 -26.41 2.30 8.33
C ILE A 658 -25.20 2.54 9.24
N GLU A 659 -25.12 1.88 10.39
CA GLU A 659 -23.97 1.99 11.31
C GLU A 659 -22.70 1.31 10.77
N GLU A 660 -22.82 0.41 9.80
CA GLU A 660 -21.67 -0.19 9.10
C GLU A 660 -21.23 0.68 7.91
N ALA A 661 -22.20 1.33 7.24
CA ALA A 661 -21.94 2.23 6.13
C ALA A 661 -21.32 3.57 6.59
N TYR A 662 -21.84 4.13 7.68
CA TYR A 662 -21.45 5.42 8.24
C TYR A 662 -21.19 5.29 9.74
N PRO A 663 -20.09 4.64 10.15
CA PRO A 663 -19.87 4.29 11.55
C PRO A 663 -19.59 5.48 12.47
N GLY A 664 -19.32 6.67 11.91
CA GLY A 664 -18.97 7.88 12.63
C GLY A 664 -19.83 8.13 13.88
N PRO A 665 -21.16 8.29 13.79
CA PRO A 665 -21.97 8.60 14.97
C PRO A 665 -21.98 7.55 16.08
N TRP A 666 -21.60 6.30 15.80
CA TRP A 666 -21.72 5.18 16.74
C TRP A 666 -20.39 4.67 17.31
N VAL A 667 -19.29 4.83 16.59
CA VAL A 667 -17.96 4.42 17.06
C VAL A 667 -17.56 5.26 18.27
N LYS A 668 -17.42 4.61 19.43
CA LYS A 668 -17.12 5.24 20.72
C LYS A 668 -15.68 5.75 20.87
N PRO A 669 -14.64 5.04 20.38
CA PRO A 669 -13.26 5.52 20.51
C PRO A 669 -13.01 6.91 19.91
N ARG A 670 -12.03 7.60 20.49
CA ARG A 670 -11.57 8.95 20.13
C ARG A 670 -10.41 8.92 19.13
N LEU A 671 -10.31 9.97 18.32
CA LEU A 671 -9.35 10.15 17.25
C LEU A 671 -8.22 11.10 17.69
N PRO A 672 -6.98 10.89 17.23
CA PRO A 672 -5.87 11.73 17.65
C PRO A 672 -5.76 13.01 16.82
N ILE A 673 -5.68 14.16 17.51
CA ILE A 673 -5.08 15.40 16.99
C ILE A 673 -3.68 15.66 17.58
N TYR A 674 -3.34 14.98 18.68
CA TYR A 674 -2.07 15.10 19.41
C TYR A 674 -1.58 13.71 19.84
N GLN A 675 -0.34 13.35 19.51
CA GLN A 675 0.21 11.99 19.60
C GLN A 675 1.21 11.85 20.76
N GLU A 676 0.79 11.98 22.02
CA GLU A 676 1.75 11.95 23.14
C GLU A 676 2.56 10.65 23.21
N HIS A 677 1.97 9.53 22.80
CA HIS A 677 2.59 8.21 22.88
C HIS A 677 3.84 8.11 21.98
N PHE A 678 3.96 8.98 20.96
CA PHE A 678 5.18 9.08 20.16
C PHE A 678 6.38 9.48 21.02
N LEU A 679 6.23 10.36 22.00
CA LEU A 679 7.33 10.78 22.87
C LEU A 679 7.93 9.59 23.61
N THR A 680 7.06 8.79 24.24
CA THR A 680 7.46 7.58 24.99
C THR A 680 8.10 6.56 24.06
N LYS A 681 7.46 6.25 22.92
CA LYS A 681 7.99 5.28 21.97
C LYS A 681 9.32 5.69 21.35
N GLY A 682 9.55 6.97 21.12
CA GLY A 682 10.84 7.49 20.69
C GLY A 682 11.95 7.23 21.71
N GLN A 683 11.68 7.43 23.01
CA GLN A 683 12.64 7.13 24.07
C GLN A 683 12.88 5.63 24.24
N GLU A 684 11.85 4.80 24.14
CA GLU A 684 11.99 3.34 24.17
C GLU A 684 12.91 2.84 23.04
N VAL A 685 12.69 3.30 21.80
CA VAL A 685 13.56 2.96 20.65
C VAL A 685 14.99 3.45 20.87
N LYS A 686 15.15 4.68 21.38
CA LYS A 686 16.47 5.23 21.72
C LYS A 686 17.21 4.34 22.73
N ALA A 687 16.51 3.87 23.76
CA ALA A 687 17.09 3.02 24.80
C ALA A 687 17.52 1.66 24.25
N VAL A 688 16.68 1.01 23.42
CA VAL A 688 17.01 -0.28 22.79
C VAL A 688 18.18 -0.17 21.81
N LEU A 689 18.35 0.98 21.15
CA LEU A 689 19.45 1.23 20.22
C LEU A 689 20.72 1.76 20.89
N ALA A 690 20.72 2.01 22.20
CA ALA A 690 21.87 2.54 22.91
C ALA A 690 23.09 1.60 22.75
N GLY A 691 24.22 2.17 22.35
CA GLY A 691 25.47 1.42 22.13
C GLY A 691 25.59 0.71 20.77
N ARG A 692 24.59 0.83 19.89
CA ARG A 692 24.65 0.29 18.51
C ARG A 692 25.15 1.34 17.53
N SER A 693 25.79 0.90 16.45
CA SER A 693 26.32 1.77 15.38
C SER A 693 25.24 2.29 14.42
N VAL A 694 24.02 1.74 14.48
CA VAL A 694 22.93 2.09 13.57
C VAL A 694 22.42 3.50 13.86
N ARG A 695 22.46 4.36 12.84
CA ARG A 695 21.81 5.68 12.89
C ARG A 695 20.30 5.51 12.70
N TRP A 696 19.54 5.92 13.72
CA TRP A 696 18.08 5.88 13.70
C TRP A 696 17.50 7.25 14.01
N ASP A 697 16.93 7.88 13.00
CA ASP A 697 16.32 9.20 13.12
C ASP A 697 15.02 9.13 13.92
N LEU A 698 15.04 9.74 15.11
CA LEU A 698 13.90 9.84 16.03
C LEU A 698 13.20 11.21 15.96
N SER A 699 13.62 12.07 15.04
CA SER A 699 13.19 13.46 15.04
C SER A 699 11.67 13.59 14.81
N ASP A 700 11.05 12.65 14.09
CA ASP A 700 9.61 12.65 13.82
C ASP A 700 8.75 12.14 14.99
N TYR A 701 9.35 11.63 16.08
CA TYR A 701 8.63 11.24 17.30
C TYR A 701 8.20 12.49 18.11
N VAL A 702 7.34 13.29 17.49
CA VAL A 702 6.74 14.50 18.03
C VAL A 702 5.22 14.38 18.05
N PRO A 703 4.53 15.03 19.01
CA PRO A 703 3.11 14.81 19.19
C PRO A 703 2.23 15.52 18.14
N LEU A 704 2.72 16.60 17.54
CA LEU A 704 2.01 17.34 16.48
C LEU A 704 2.73 17.16 15.15
N PRO A 705 2.00 16.88 14.05
CA PRO A 705 2.62 16.70 12.75
C PRO A 705 3.29 17.99 12.28
N ASP A 706 4.42 17.85 11.61
CA ASP A 706 5.24 18.96 11.16
C ASP A 706 5.82 18.68 9.77
N TRP A 707 6.06 19.74 8.99
CA TRP A 707 6.84 19.64 7.76
C TRP A 707 8.32 19.78 8.06
N ARG A 708 9.13 18.93 7.42
CA ARG A 708 10.58 18.97 7.46
C ARG A 708 11.17 18.66 6.09
N PRO A 709 12.30 19.28 5.74
CA PRO A 709 13.00 18.92 4.52
C PRO A 709 13.57 17.51 4.65
N SER A 710 13.28 16.66 3.68
CA SER A 710 13.99 15.38 3.51
C SER A 710 15.39 15.61 2.94
N ALA A 711 16.26 14.59 2.96
CA ALA A 711 17.58 14.64 2.32
C ALA A 711 17.56 15.17 0.87
N ALA A 712 16.53 14.86 0.06
CA ALA A 712 16.40 15.38 -1.30
C ALA A 712 16.16 16.91 -1.39
N HIS A 713 15.66 17.55 -0.34
CA HIS A 713 15.52 19.01 -0.24
C HIS A 713 16.79 19.67 0.30
N GLU A 714 17.60 18.93 1.04
CA GLU A 714 18.87 19.39 1.61
C GLU A 714 20.07 19.17 0.66
N GLU A 715 19.94 18.24 -0.29
CA GLU A 715 20.94 17.97 -1.32
C GLU A 715 21.12 19.19 -2.22
N GLY A 716 22.31 19.80 -2.15
CA GLY A 716 22.58 21.10 -2.78
C GLY A 716 22.42 21.06 -4.31
N ALA A 717 21.80 22.11 -4.86
CA ALA A 717 21.46 22.24 -6.28
C ALA A 717 22.65 22.26 -7.27
N LYS A 718 23.90 22.11 -6.82
CA LYS A 718 25.09 22.21 -7.68
C LYS A 718 25.35 20.94 -8.49
N GLU A 719 24.93 19.76 -8.01
CA GLU A 719 25.16 18.49 -8.72
C GLU A 719 23.86 17.86 -9.26
N TYR A 720 22.79 17.86 -8.45
CA TYR A 720 21.48 17.31 -8.78
C TYR A 720 20.39 18.36 -8.48
N ASP A 721 19.75 18.89 -9.50
CA ASP A 721 18.91 20.09 -9.40
C ASP A 721 17.41 19.83 -9.60
N LEU A 722 17.03 18.70 -10.21
CA LEU A 722 15.62 18.33 -10.44
C LEU A 722 15.17 17.21 -9.49
N PHE A 723 13.89 17.15 -9.18
CA PHE A 723 13.28 16.01 -8.48
C PHE A 723 12.78 14.99 -9.50
N ALA A 724 13.19 13.74 -9.38
CA ALA A 724 12.56 12.63 -10.08
C ALA A 724 11.44 12.03 -9.20
N VAL A 725 10.25 11.84 -9.79
CA VAL A 725 9.11 11.22 -9.12
C VAL A 725 8.52 10.08 -9.96
N PRO A 726 8.01 9.00 -9.33
CA PRO A 726 7.29 7.96 -10.02
C PRO A 726 5.82 8.34 -10.18
N TYR A 727 5.18 7.91 -11.28
CA TYR A 727 3.72 8.02 -11.42
C TYR A 727 3.09 6.70 -11.87
N LYS A 728 1.78 6.56 -11.60
CA LYS A 728 0.97 5.37 -11.93
C LYS A 728 0.10 5.61 -13.15
N LEU A 729 -0.19 4.52 -13.86
CA LEU A 729 -1.00 4.48 -15.08
C LEU A 729 -2.25 3.62 -14.85
N PRO A 730 -3.41 3.98 -15.44
CA PRO A 730 -4.66 3.26 -15.19
C PRO A 730 -4.70 1.86 -15.84
N PHE A 731 -3.90 1.61 -16.87
CA PHE A 731 -3.90 0.35 -17.64
C PHE A 731 -2.69 -0.56 -17.37
N HIS A 732 -1.78 -0.17 -16.49
CA HIS A 732 -0.71 -1.04 -15.99
C HIS A 732 -0.80 -1.16 -14.47
N ALA A 733 -0.43 -2.32 -13.93
CA ALA A 733 -0.42 -2.60 -12.50
C ALA A 733 0.94 -3.14 -12.08
N LEU A 734 1.70 -2.31 -11.36
CA LEU A 734 3.04 -2.65 -10.87
C LEU A 734 3.92 -3.17 -12.04
N GLY A 735 4.87 -4.07 -11.76
CA GLY A 735 5.63 -4.78 -12.80
C GLY A 735 4.88 -5.96 -13.45
N LEU A 736 3.69 -6.34 -12.95
CA LEU A 736 2.98 -7.55 -13.40
C LEU A 736 2.52 -7.45 -14.87
N SER A 737 2.07 -6.27 -15.27
CA SER A 737 1.41 -6.06 -16.57
C SER A 737 2.36 -5.72 -17.72
N ALA A 738 3.67 -5.62 -17.47
CA ALA A 738 4.63 -5.12 -18.45
C ALA A 738 4.89 -6.12 -19.59
N GLN A 739 4.79 -7.42 -19.31
CA GLN A 739 4.98 -8.50 -20.31
C GLN A 739 3.75 -8.68 -21.21
N ASN A 740 2.59 -8.16 -20.83
CA ASN A 740 1.37 -8.34 -21.61
C ASN A 740 1.43 -7.56 -22.95
N PRO A 741 1.35 -8.22 -24.11
CA PRO A 741 1.54 -7.56 -25.41
C PRO A 741 0.46 -6.52 -25.75
N TRP A 742 -0.80 -6.72 -25.33
CA TRP A 742 -1.85 -5.71 -25.58
C TRP A 742 -1.64 -4.46 -24.74
N LEU A 743 -1.25 -4.62 -23.48
CA LEU A 743 -0.96 -3.48 -22.61
C LEU A 743 0.34 -2.78 -23.02
N ALA A 744 1.34 -3.54 -23.48
CA ALA A 744 2.58 -3.00 -24.01
C ALA A 744 2.35 -2.17 -25.29
N ASP A 745 1.50 -2.65 -26.22
CA ASP A 745 1.08 -1.88 -27.41
C ASP A 745 0.32 -0.59 -27.04
N LEU A 746 -0.58 -0.64 -26.04
CA LEU A 746 -1.19 0.58 -25.49
C LEU A 746 -0.13 1.53 -24.92
N GLY A 747 0.88 1.00 -24.22
CA GLY A 747 2.01 1.76 -23.69
C GLY A 747 2.85 2.43 -24.77
N ASP A 748 3.12 1.74 -25.89
CA ASP A 748 3.89 2.26 -27.01
C ASP A 748 3.18 3.43 -27.72
N ARG A 749 1.85 3.35 -27.81
CA ARG A 749 1.00 4.40 -28.39
C ARG A 749 0.77 5.56 -27.44
N HIS A 750 0.93 5.35 -26.13
CA HIS A 750 0.71 6.38 -25.13
C HIS A 750 1.94 7.30 -25.00
N PRO A 751 1.79 8.63 -25.06
CA PRO A 751 2.93 9.55 -25.18
C PRO A 751 3.88 9.54 -23.98
N TYR A 752 3.44 9.06 -22.81
CA TYR A 752 4.16 9.22 -21.55
C TYR A 752 4.79 7.95 -20.95
N VAL A 753 4.28 6.75 -21.25
CA VAL A 753 4.55 5.54 -20.44
C VAL A 753 6.03 5.16 -20.41
N PHE A 754 6.65 5.06 -21.58
CA PHE A 754 8.04 4.64 -21.72
C PHE A 754 8.99 5.84 -21.95
N ARG A 755 8.69 7.00 -21.36
CA ARG A 755 9.41 8.26 -21.56
C ARG A 755 9.72 8.94 -20.22
N LEU A 756 10.74 9.81 -20.21
CA LEU A 756 11.00 10.75 -19.12
C LEU A 756 10.20 12.02 -19.37
N LEU A 757 9.23 12.33 -18.51
CA LEU A 757 8.50 13.60 -18.62
C LEU A 757 9.35 14.74 -18.09
N MET A 758 9.40 15.84 -18.82
CA MET A 758 10.18 17.03 -18.45
C MET A 758 9.46 18.31 -18.86
N HIS A 759 9.52 19.33 -18.02
CA HIS A 759 8.92 20.62 -18.32
C HIS A 759 9.60 21.31 -19.52
N CYS A 760 8.83 21.91 -20.43
CA CYS A 760 9.34 22.57 -21.63
C CYS A 760 10.40 23.63 -21.32
N ARG A 761 10.10 24.55 -20.38
CA ARG A 761 11.05 25.60 -19.93
C ARG A 761 12.35 25.00 -19.37
N THR A 762 12.25 23.93 -18.59
CA THR A 762 13.40 23.28 -17.94
C THR A 762 14.28 22.57 -18.95
N ALA A 763 13.68 22.00 -20.00
CA ALA A 763 14.39 21.39 -21.11
C ALA A 763 15.09 22.44 -21.99
N ALA A 764 14.41 23.57 -22.28
CA ALA A 764 14.95 24.66 -23.09
C ALA A 764 16.24 25.24 -22.48
N THR A 765 16.29 25.45 -21.15
CA THR A 765 17.50 25.93 -20.47
C THR A 765 18.66 24.93 -20.49
N ARG A 766 18.39 23.66 -20.80
CA ARG A 766 19.38 22.56 -20.89
C ARG A 766 19.67 22.12 -22.33
N GLY A 767 19.07 22.79 -23.33
CA GLY A 767 19.24 22.43 -24.74
C GLY A 767 18.70 21.03 -25.08
N ILE A 768 17.72 20.53 -24.33
CA ILE A 768 17.06 19.24 -24.56
C ILE A 768 15.80 19.48 -25.39
N ARG A 769 15.61 18.69 -26.45
CA ARG A 769 14.44 18.71 -27.32
C ARG A 769 13.54 17.50 -27.06
N ASP A 770 12.29 17.61 -27.49
CA ASP A 770 11.35 16.50 -27.40
C ASP A 770 11.86 15.30 -28.19
N GLY A 771 11.83 14.12 -27.58
CA GLY A 771 12.34 12.89 -28.18
C GLY A 771 13.86 12.70 -28.09
N ASP A 772 14.63 13.63 -27.51
CA ASP A 772 16.06 13.43 -27.28
C ASP A 772 16.29 12.28 -26.28
N GLU A 773 17.40 11.56 -26.47
CA GLU A 773 17.91 10.63 -25.47
C GLU A 773 18.70 11.40 -24.41
N VAL A 774 18.46 11.07 -23.14
CA VAL A 774 19.13 11.68 -21.99
C VAL A 774 19.65 10.62 -21.04
N VAL A 775 20.65 11.01 -20.25
CA VAL A 775 21.08 10.28 -19.06
C VAL A 775 20.47 11.00 -17.85
N VAL A 776 19.77 10.23 -17.00
CA VAL A 776 19.29 10.66 -15.69
C VAL A 776 20.19 10.04 -14.66
N SER A 777 20.82 10.85 -13.82
CA SER A 777 21.76 10.41 -12.78
C SER A 777 21.33 10.87 -11.40
N SER A 778 21.56 10.04 -10.40
CA SER A 778 21.48 10.36 -8.96
C SER A 778 22.68 9.78 -8.23
N ARG A 779 22.77 9.98 -6.91
CA ARG A 779 23.76 9.32 -6.05
C ARG A 779 23.70 7.79 -6.06
N ALA A 780 22.57 7.19 -6.46
CA ALA A 780 22.38 5.74 -6.50
C ALA A 780 22.89 5.12 -7.81
N GLY A 781 22.74 5.83 -8.92
CA GLY A 781 23.00 5.26 -10.23
C GLY A 781 22.61 6.17 -11.38
N SER A 782 22.61 5.63 -12.59
CA SER A 782 22.20 6.35 -13.79
C SER A 782 21.41 5.45 -14.73
N VAL A 783 20.44 6.04 -15.40
CA VAL A 783 19.58 5.38 -16.39
C VAL A 783 19.49 6.23 -17.65
N ARG A 784 19.28 5.58 -18.79
CA ARG A 784 19.01 6.25 -20.07
C ARG A 784 17.52 6.25 -20.34
N GLY A 785 17.05 7.28 -21.00
CA GLY A 785 15.65 7.40 -21.38
C GLY A 785 15.43 8.43 -22.46
N ARG A 786 14.32 8.31 -23.17
CA ARG A 786 13.90 9.29 -24.15
C ARG A 786 12.96 10.30 -23.50
N VAL A 787 13.21 11.59 -23.71
CA VAL A 787 12.43 12.68 -23.11
C VAL A 787 11.11 12.85 -23.85
N ARG A 788 10.06 13.16 -23.07
CA ARG A 788 8.82 13.74 -23.56
C ARG A 788 8.57 15.07 -22.85
N LEU A 789 8.55 16.17 -23.61
CA LEU A 789 8.29 17.50 -23.10
C LEU A 789 6.80 17.73 -22.88
N THR A 790 6.46 18.43 -21.80
CA THR A 790 5.08 18.80 -21.45
C THR A 790 5.05 20.02 -20.53
N GLU A 791 4.01 20.86 -20.63
CA GLU A 791 3.73 21.90 -19.62
C GLU A 791 2.99 21.31 -18.40
N GLY A 792 2.45 20.09 -18.52
CA GLY A 792 1.69 19.39 -17.48
C GLY A 792 2.56 18.75 -16.39
N ILE A 793 3.63 19.41 -15.95
CA ILE A 793 4.53 18.94 -14.90
C ILE A 793 5.19 20.13 -14.19
N HIS A 794 5.48 20.01 -12.91
CA HIS A 794 6.19 21.06 -12.18
C HIS A 794 7.60 21.31 -12.79
N PRO A 795 8.06 22.57 -12.93
CA PRO A 795 9.34 22.90 -13.59
C PRO A 795 10.59 22.29 -12.94
N GLU A 796 10.57 22.09 -11.63
CA GLU A 796 11.65 21.42 -10.89
C GLU A 796 11.57 19.88 -10.94
N VAL A 797 10.63 19.30 -11.68
CA VAL A 797 10.30 17.87 -11.64
C VAL A 797 10.52 17.21 -13.00
N VAL A 798 11.03 15.98 -12.95
CA VAL A 798 10.93 14.98 -14.02
C VAL A 798 10.15 13.77 -13.51
N ALA A 799 9.37 13.14 -14.38
CA ALA A 799 8.51 12.03 -13.98
C ALA A 799 8.75 10.77 -14.83
N ILE A 800 8.76 9.62 -14.18
CA ILE A 800 8.98 8.30 -14.80
C ILE A 800 7.85 7.37 -14.37
N ALA A 801 7.28 6.60 -15.29
CA ALA A 801 6.30 5.59 -14.91
C ALA A 801 7.00 4.48 -14.09
N GLY A 802 6.52 4.19 -12.88
CA GLY A 802 7.20 3.30 -11.94
C GLY A 802 7.20 1.80 -12.29
N ILE A 803 6.87 1.43 -13.54
CA ILE A 803 6.51 0.06 -13.97
C ILE A 803 7.39 -0.48 -15.10
N SER A 804 8.40 0.28 -15.52
CA SER A 804 9.18 0.01 -16.73
C SER A 804 10.64 -0.32 -16.42
N GLY A 805 11.40 -0.65 -17.46
CA GLY A 805 12.83 -0.90 -17.39
C GLY A 805 13.18 -2.34 -17.03
N HIS A 806 12.32 -3.31 -17.39
CA HIS A 806 12.60 -4.74 -17.24
C HIS A 806 13.81 -5.17 -18.09
N TRP A 807 14.59 -6.12 -17.59
CA TRP A 807 15.77 -6.68 -18.27
C TRP A 807 15.78 -8.21 -18.34
N ALA A 808 14.86 -8.88 -17.65
CA ALA A 808 14.83 -10.33 -17.57
C ALA A 808 14.68 -10.99 -18.95
N ARG A 809 15.38 -12.12 -19.14
CA ARG A 809 15.39 -12.83 -20.43
C ARG A 809 14.06 -13.48 -20.75
N GLY A 810 13.31 -13.93 -19.74
CA GLY A 810 11.99 -14.55 -19.90
C GLY A 810 10.83 -13.55 -19.95
N MET A 811 11.11 -12.27 -20.18
CA MET A 811 10.10 -11.24 -20.36
C MET A 811 10.36 -10.43 -21.66
N PRO A 812 10.38 -11.08 -22.85
CA PRO A 812 10.82 -10.43 -24.09
C PRO A 812 9.95 -9.26 -24.54
N VAL A 813 8.67 -9.20 -24.14
CA VAL A 813 7.82 -8.04 -24.44
C VAL A 813 8.21 -6.86 -23.58
N ALA A 814 8.42 -7.06 -22.28
CA ALA A 814 8.77 -5.99 -21.35
C ALA A 814 10.24 -5.51 -21.46
N ARG A 815 11.13 -6.42 -21.87
CA ARG A 815 12.58 -6.24 -21.84
C ARG A 815 13.03 -5.01 -22.64
N GLY A 816 13.82 -4.15 -22.00
CA GLY A 816 14.41 -2.97 -22.62
C GLY A 816 13.44 -1.80 -22.85
N ARG A 817 12.19 -1.90 -22.38
CA ARG A 817 11.19 -0.82 -22.53
C ARG A 817 11.18 0.13 -21.34
N GLY A 818 11.17 1.42 -21.64
CA GLY A 818 11.07 2.50 -20.66
C GLY A 818 12.27 2.62 -19.73
N ILE A 819 12.07 3.20 -18.55
CA ILE A 819 13.13 3.61 -17.63
C ILE A 819 12.88 2.97 -16.27
N HIS A 820 13.90 2.31 -15.70
CA HIS A 820 13.80 1.75 -14.35
C HIS A 820 14.01 2.83 -13.29
N PHE A 821 12.91 3.37 -12.75
CA PHE A 821 12.94 4.45 -11.74
C PHE A 821 13.77 4.07 -10.50
N ASN A 822 13.63 2.84 -10.01
CA ASN A 822 14.25 2.39 -8.76
C ASN A 822 15.78 2.32 -8.82
N SER A 823 16.38 2.35 -10.01
CA SER A 823 17.84 2.51 -10.19
C SER A 823 18.34 3.90 -9.78
N LEU A 824 17.46 4.89 -9.66
CA LEU A 824 17.80 6.25 -9.24
C LEU A 824 17.64 6.46 -7.74
N VAL A 825 17.01 5.54 -7.02
CA VAL A 825 16.76 5.70 -5.59
C VAL A 825 17.75 4.82 -4.82
N PRO A 826 18.51 5.37 -3.85
CA PRO A 826 19.51 4.59 -3.12
C PRO A 826 18.87 3.71 -2.05
N LEU A 827 19.44 2.55 -1.76
CA LEU A 827 19.03 1.76 -0.59
C LEU A 827 19.70 2.32 0.68
N ASP A 828 19.06 3.28 1.36
CA ASP A 828 19.62 4.02 2.48
C ASP A 828 18.60 4.16 3.62
N LEU A 829 19.01 3.93 4.87
CA LEU A 829 18.15 4.08 6.03
C LEU A 829 17.74 5.55 6.25
N GLU A 830 18.53 6.53 5.81
CA GLU A 830 18.22 7.95 5.99
C GLU A 830 16.94 8.35 5.27
N ILE A 831 16.55 7.66 4.20
CA ILE A 831 15.33 7.96 3.42
C ILE A 831 14.13 7.09 3.77
N VAL A 832 14.23 6.30 4.85
CA VAL A 832 13.10 5.53 5.40
C VAL A 832 12.48 6.26 6.58
N ASP A 833 11.17 6.50 6.51
CA ASP A 833 10.33 7.00 7.59
C ASP A 833 10.28 5.98 8.73
N LYS A 834 10.70 6.38 9.94
CA LYS A 834 10.76 5.49 11.11
C LYS A 834 9.44 5.35 11.85
N LEU A 835 8.42 6.15 11.53
CA LEU A 835 7.07 6.03 12.08
C LEU A 835 6.15 5.20 11.21
N SER A 836 6.35 5.17 9.89
CA SER A 836 5.48 4.42 8.96
C SER A 836 6.16 3.32 8.18
N SER A 837 7.50 3.29 8.14
CA SER A 837 8.32 2.49 7.20
C SER A 837 8.14 2.87 5.71
N ALA A 838 7.55 4.02 5.42
CA ALA A 838 7.52 4.56 4.06
C ALA A 838 8.94 4.87 3.58
N PHE A 839 9.17 4.70 2.28
CA PHE A 839 10.43 5.01 1.63
C PHE A 839 10.29 6.30 0.86
N ASP A 840 11.34 7.13 0.84
CA ASP A 840 11.32 8.34 0.04
C ASP A 840 11.41 8.01 -1.45
N SER A 841 10.26 8.07 -2.09
CA SER A 841 10.09 7.78 -3.50
C SER A 841 10.44 8.97 -4.39
N LYS A 842 10.88 10.11 -3.84
CA LYS A 842 11.46 11.22 -4.60
C LYS A 842 12.98 11.23 -4.44
N VAL A 843 13.69 11.58 -5.51
CA VAL A 843 15.15 11.67 -5.49
C VAL A 843 15.63 12.85 -6.33
N LYS A 844 16.71 13.53 -5.89
CA LYS A 844 17.35 14.54 -6.71
C LYS A 844 18.11 13.88 -7.86
N VAL A 845 17.95 14.44 -9.05
CA VAL A 845 18.58 13.96 -10.27
C VAL A 845 19.17 15.11 -11.09
N ARG A 846 20.11 14.72 -11.94
CA ARG A 846 20.65 15.53 -13.02
C ARG A 846 20.25 14.89 -14.33
N VAL A 847 19.78 15.70 -15.27
CA VAL A 847 19.42 15.25 -16.61
C VAL A 847 20.35 15.90 -17.63
N THR A 848 21.06 15.08 -18.40
CA THR A 848 21.99 15.55 -19.44
C THR A 848 21.67 14.91 -20.79
N PRO A 849 21.86 15.65 -21.91
CA PRO A 849 21.78 15.05 -23.24
C PRO A 849 22.75 13.87 -23.37
N ALA A 850 22.29 12.76 -23.92
CA ALA A 850 23.14 11.62 -24.25
C ALA A 850 23.93 11.92 -25.55
N ARG A 851 24.84 12.90 -25.52
CA ARG A 851 25.68 13.17 -26.71
C ARG A 851 26.68 12.04 -26.92
N ASP A 852 26.74 11.54 -28.15
CA ASP A 852 27.77 10.62 -28.64
C ASP A 852 29.18 11.14 -28.33
N ARG A 853 29.88 10.48 -27.40
CA ARG A 853 31.31 10.12 -27.52
C ARG A 853 31.80 9.33 -26.31
N ALA A 854 32.46 8.22 -26.63
CA ALA A 854 33.48 7.58 -25.83
C ALA A 854 34.42 8.59 -25.15
N ARG A 855 34.23 8.84 -23.85
CA ARG A 855 35.28 9.32 -22.95
C ARG A 855 35.13 8.60 -21.61
N ARG A 856 36.16 7.79 -21.34
CA ARG A 856 36.42 7.05 -20.10
C ARG A 856 36.03 7.88 -18.88
N SER A 857 35.17 7.33 -18.02
CA SER A 857 35.04 7.85 -16.66
C SER A 857 36.35 7.60 -15.89
N PRO A 858 36.69 8.44 -14.90
CA PRO A 858 37.74 8.13 -13.95
C PRO A 858 37.42 6.81 -13.22
N ARG A 859 38.46 6.08 -12.88
CA ARG A 859 38.42 4.73 -12.32
C ARG A 859 37.54 4.68 -11.05
N GLY A 860 36.62 3.72 -11.04
CA GLY A 860 35.96 3.24 -9.82
C GLY A 860 34.45 3.48 -9.73
N LEU A 861 33.64 3.00 -10.69
CA LEU A 861 32.26 2.49 -10.46
C LEU A 861 31.56 1.96 -11.73
N ALA A 862 32.30 1.55 -12.76
CA ALA A 862 31.73 1.08 -14.03
C ALA A 862 32.02 -0.40 -14.24
N ARG A 863 31.13 -1.29 -13.76
CA ARG A 863 31.08 -2.68 -14.28
C ARG A 863 29.75 -3.41 -14.19
N VAL A 864 28.69 -2.84 -13.62
CA VAL A 864 27.35 -3.47 -13.62
C VAL A 864 26.31 -2.64 -14.41
N VAL A 865 26.48 -1.31 -14.50
CA VAL A 865 25.50 -0.40 -15.12
C VAL A 865 25.52 -0.41 -16.65
N GLY A 866 26.63 -0.80 -17.29
CA GLY A 866 26.74 -0.83 -18.75
C GLY A 866 25.89 -1.91 -19.44
N TRP A 867 25.48 -2.95 -18.72
CA TRP A 867 24.76 -4.11 -19.28
C TRP A 867 23.23 -4.03 -19.15
N LEU A 868 22.72 -3.21 -18.23
CA LEU A 868 21.29 -2.89 -18.14
C LEU A 868 20.83 -1.96 -19.29
N LEU A 869 21.79 -1.41 -20.04
CA LEU A 869 21.57 -0.54 -21.18
C LEU A 869 21.71 -1.39 -22.44
N GLY A 870 20.58 -1.77 -23.04
CA GLY A 870 20.52 -2.56 -24.27
C GLY A 870 21.53 -2.09 -25.33
N GLY A 871 22.61 -2.86 -25.47
CA GLY A 871 23.49 -2.89 -26.61
C GLY A 871 23.57 -4.34 -27.04
N GLY A 872 22.64 -4.75 -27.90
CA GLY A 872 22.82 -5.97 -28.67
C GLY A 872 23.87 -5.68 -29.74
N ASP A 873 25.09 -6.15 -29.53
CA ASP A 873 25.98 -6.40 -30.65
C ASP A 873 25.77 -7.84 -31.10
N GLN A 874 25.51 -7.99 -32.40
CA GLN A 874 25.47 -9.24 -33.11
C GLN A 874 26.84 -9.92 -33.03
N THR A 875 26.87 -11.11 -32.45
CA THR A 875 27.54 -12.32 -33.00
C THR A 875 27.00 -13.54 -32.30
#